data_AF-A0A7Z9FLK7-F1
#
_entry.id   AF-A0A7Z9FLK7-F1
#
_cell.length_a   1.000
_cell.length_b   1.000
_cell.length_c   1.000
_cell.angle_alpha   90.00
_cell.angle_beta   90.00
_cell.angle_gamma   90.00
#
_symmetry.space_group_name_H-M   'P 1'
#
loop_
_entity.id
_entity.type
_entity.pdbx_description
1 polymer ?
#
loop_
_entity_poly.entity_id
_entity_poly.type
_entity_poly.pdbx_seq_one_letter_code
_entity_poly.pdbx_strand_id
1 'polypeptide(L)'
;MDLNENYLLRKKSEYVVHLLKKSGYSFKLLGGRRGVSDVFESLLSNSEFYELEEQFGNLQQVDQKGKRELRLKLIMKIEYRLKKMKKRLKSDYEKNLDVITDLLNLTSGETHLLECFLINLIQSDLEDFTDNLGSLTLHKAISVWSVMTKISTNEIRKSLSAKSNFLNSGLVELENETSGNNNLERIYKLSETLITAFTSPYREKQNVWQHFFKSVPATELDSSCFEHLHEELERLECLLKSTIEHGQKGVNILFYGVAGAGKTELVRLMAKQTGLDLYEVTPSNDQGEFANIRERIAYLATSLRALQSSSGSLLLFDEADEILNGENTLGGLSFFQHDRNGTVYKPWLNRLLETNSTPVFWIVNQFDGIDPAIQRRFSYSLCFKPPGRTIRMKMWEQVLRKKQVIRQINSEALKSLAQDYEITVGVMEKAVETAKLMSRESLLTPKNIRTALDKSFELLKGRKPEKKSFPSKKYQESFDLSLLNTTPLHESLIRALDHFTKTPEKERLLPCVSVCLHGPPGTGKSALARHLANELERPLFVKRASDLLSMFVGGTEANLSEAFSEATEENGIMLIDEVDTFLLDRSGASRSWEVTQVNEFLTQLEQFRGIIFATTNRLESLDEAVLRRFTFKLKFNYLNQEQREMAFHCHFDPLLKLSKKNEAKLESVLSGLQHLTPGDFEVVRRKIQFQIEAPTQFSLLEELEAEMRLKPVCGKRKVGF
;
A
#
# COMPACT_ATOMS: atom_id res chain seq x y z
N MET A 1 70.17 20.31 21.74
CA MET A 1 70.60 21.21 22.83
C MET A 1 69.85 22.52 22.63
N ASP A 2 68.58 22.66 23.00
CA ASP A 2 67.91 22.33 24.28
C ASP A 2 68.38 23.20 25.45
N LEU A 3 67.46 23.44 26.40
CA LEU A 3 67.57 24.32 27.58
C LEU A 3 67.32 25.83 27.34
N ASN A 4 66.11 26.21 26.90
CA ASN A 4 65.45 27.42 27.44
C ASN A 4 63.93 27.57 27.18
N GLU A 5 63.34 26.93 26.17
CA GLU A 5 61.92 27.20 25.81
C GLU A 5 60.92 26.91 26.94
N ASN A 6 61.14 25.83 27.72
CA ASN A 6 60.30 25.51 28.89
C ASN A 6 60.40 26.53 30.04
N TYR A 7 61.46 27.34 30.10
CA TYR A 7 61.57 28.44 31.07
C TYR A 7 60.80 29.69 30.60
N LEU A 8 60.87 30.00 29.29
CA LEU A 8 60.07 31.08 28.70
C LEU A 8 58.55 30.78 28.72
N LEU A 9 58.14 29.52 28.51
CA LEU A 9 56.72 29.15 28.53
C LEU A 9 56.08 29.36 29.90
N ARG A 10 56.74 28.94 31.00
CA ARG A 10 56.22 29.16 32.37
C ARG A 10 56.07 30.64 32.74
N LYS A 11 57.05 31.50 32.38
CA LYS A 11 56.91 32.96 32.60
C LYS A 11 55.87 33.62 31.69
N LYS A 12 55.63 33.09 30.47
CA LYS A 12 54.58 33.62 29.58
C LYS A 12 53.17 33.39 30.13
N SER A 13 52.88 32.26 30.77
CA SER A 13 51.57 32.03 31.40
C SER A 13 51.24 33.06 32.49
N GLU A 14 52.19 33.36 33.37
CA GLU A 14 51.98 34.33 34.47
C GLU A 14 51.86 35.77 33.94
N TYR A 15 52.66 36.12 32.92
CA TYR A 15 52.62 37.46 32.33
C TYR A 15 51.32 37.74 31.56
N VAL A 16 50.70 36.73 30.92
CA VAL A 16 49.37 36.88 30.28
C VAL A 16 48.27 37.10 31.33
N VAL A 17 48.31 36.37 32.46
CA VAL A 17 47.38 36.57 33.58
C VAL A 17 47.57 37.97 34.22
N HIS A 18 48.80 38.50 34.21
CA HIS A 18 49.08 39.86 34.69
C HIS A 18 48.61 40.95 33.69
N LEU A 19 48.82 40.77 32.39
CA LEU A 19 48.41 41.72 31.35
C LEU A 19 46.88 41.85 31.25
N LEU A 20 46.13 40.77 31.47
CA LEU A 20 44.66 40.82 31.54
C LEU A 20 44.13 41.63 32.74
N LYS A 21 44.97 41.98 33.72
CA LYS A 21 44.61 42.84 34.88
C LYS A 21 44.97 44.32 34.71
N LYS A 22 45.63 44.74 33.61
CA LYS A 22 45.96 46.15 33.35
C LYS A 22 45.82 46.54 31.87
N SER A 23 44.69 47.20 31.59
CA SER A 23 44.55 48.41 30.75
C SER A 23 45.29 48.50 29.40
N GLY A 24 44.51 48.64 28.32
CA GLY A 24 44.69 49.77 27.39
C GLY A 24 45.37 49.53 26.03
N TYR A 25 44.61 49.82 24.97
CA TYR A 25 45.00 50.59 23.77
C TYR A 25 46.01 50.08 22.70
N SER A 26 45.78 50.63 21.50
CA SER A 26 46.64 50.94 20.33
C SER A 26 47.32 49.85 19.47
N PHE A 27 47.81 50.14 18.23
CA PHE A 27 47.14 50.77 17.06
C PHE A 27 47.90 50.65 15.68
N LYS A 28 47.24 50.16 14.60
CA LYS A 28 47.42 50.33 13.10
C LYS A 28 47.91 49.08 12.32
N LEU A 29 47.56 48.79 11.05
CA LEU A 29 46.57 49.18 9.98
C LEU A 29 46.78 48.17 8.78
N LEU A 30 46.05 48.03 7.64
CA LEU A 30 44.73 48.36 7.05
C LEU A 30 44.48 47.33 5.89
N GLY A 31 43.25 47.10 5.40
CA GLY A 31 42.96 46.41 4.13
C GLY A 31 41.44 46.23 3.88
N GLY A 32 40.89 46.77 2.78
CA GLY A 32 39.44 46.89 2.53
C GLY A 32 38.70 45.60 2.12
N ARG A 33 37.39 45.63 1.86
CA ARG A 33 36.43 46.75 1.74
C ARG A 33 35.07 46.39 2.37
N ARG A 34 34.35 47.42 2.87
CA ARG A 34 32.92 47.49 3.26
C ARG A 34 32.31 46.31 4.03
N GLY A 35 32.01 46.56 5.31
CA GLY A 35 31.14 45.75 6.17
C GLY A 35 31.12 46.31 7.60
N VAL A 36 30.16 45.87 8.41
CA VAL A 36 30.05 46.08 9.88
C VAL A 36 29.83 47.53 10.36
N SER A 37 30.15 48.57 9.60
CA SER A 37 29.98 49.98 10.02
C SER A 37 28.51 50.32 10.34
N ASP A 38 27.63 50.06 9.39
CA ASP A 38 26.21 50.45 9.42
C ASP A 38 25.41 49.71 10.52
N VAL A 39 25.98 48.62 11.04
CA VAL A 39 25.47 47.81 12.16
C VAL A 39 25.88 48.40 13.52
N PHE A 40 26.97 49.15 13.58
CA PHE A 40 27.48 49.73 14.82
C PHE A 40 26.72 51.00 15.23
N GLU A 41 26.16 51.74 14.28
CA GLU A 41 25.38 52.96 14.53
C GLU A 41 24.01 52.68 15.17
N SER A 42 23.44 51.48 15.02
CA SER A 42 22.12 51.11 15.58
C SER A 42 22.19 50.42 16.95
N LEU A 43 23.35 49.93 17.39
CA LEU A 43 23.53 49.10 18.59
C LEU A 43 24.03 49.86 19.85
N LEU A 44 24.20 51.17 19.73
CA LEU A 44 24.59 52.12 20.77
C LEU A 44 23.63 53.32 20.72
N SER A 45 23.23 53.86 21.87
CA SER A 45 22.60 55.18 21.89
C SER A 45 23.65 56.23 21.50
N ASN A 46 23.27 57.24 20.71
CA ASN A 46 24.22 58.18 20.09
C ASN A 46 25.25 58.77 21.06
N SER A 47 24.87 59.03 22.32
CA SER A 47 25.78 59.49 23.38
C SER A 47 26.93 58.52 23.68
N GLU A 48 26.66 57.21 23.78
CA GLU A 48 27.69 56.19 24.06
C GLU A 48 28.60 55.96 22.85
N PHE A 49 28.11 56.23 21.63
CA PHE A 49 28.94 56.16 20.42
C PHE A 49 29.99 57.28 20.40
N TYR A 50 29.59 58.54 20.64
CA TYR A 50 30.51 59.67 20.63
C TYR A 50 31.58 59.59 21.74
N GLU A 51 31.25 59.13 22.96
CA GLU A 51 32.27 58.89 24.01
C GLU A 51 33.32 57.85 23.59
N LEU A 52 32.93 56.83 22.82
CA LEU A 52 33.85 55.82 22.30
C LEU A 52 34.65 56.32 21.09
N GLU A 53 34.07 57.19 20.26
CA GLU A 53 34.76 57.79 19.13
C GLU A 53 35.81 58.84 19.57
N GLU A 54 35.52 59.65 20.59
CA GLU A 54 36.52 60.53 21.22
C GLU A 54 37.67 59.75 21.88
N GLN A 55 37.37 58.63 22.56
CA GLN A 55 38.40 57.84 23.26
C GLN A 55 39.35 57.06 22.34
N PHE A 56 38.91 56.64 21.15
CA PHE A 56 39.68 55.75 20.27
C PHE A 56 40.03 56.34 18.89
N GLY A 57 39.29 57.37 18.46
CA GLY A 57 39.39 57.92 17.11
C GLY A 57 38.77 57.03 16.02
N ASN A 58 38.74 57.56 14.81
CA ASN A 58 38.08 57.01 13.61
C ASN A 58 38.26 55.48 13.46
N LEU A 59 37.17 54.73 13.63
CA LEU A 59 37.13 53.28 13.91
C LEU A 59 37.79 52.35 12.86
N GLN A 60 38.10 52.85 11.65
CA GLN A 60 38.94 52.11 10.70
C GLN A 60 40.35 51.87 11.26
N GLN A 61 40.78 52.74 12.17
CA GLN A 61 41.90 52.58 13.07
C GLN A 61 41.45 51.82 14.36
N VAL A 62 40.91 50.59 14.17
CA VAL A 62 40.64 49.43 15.09
C VAL A 62 41.68 48.25 15.13
N ASP A 63 42.44 47.99 16.20
CA ASP A 63 43.64 47.11 16.23
C ASP A 63 43.37 45.65 16.62
N GLN A 64 44.35 44.73 16.60
CA GLN A 64 44.16 43.39 17.16
C GLN A 64 43.83 43.40 18.66
N LYS A 65 44.34 44.39 19.41
CA LYS A 65 44.00 44.59 20.83
C LYS A 65 42.58 45.15 20.99
N GLY A 66 42.26 46.27 20.32
CA GLY A 66 40.93 46.89 20.40
C GLY A 66 39.81 46.06 19.77
N LYS A 67 40.06 45.31 18.70
CA LYS A 67 39.10 44.35 18.12
C LYS A 67 38.87 43.16 19.04
N ARG A 68 39.86 42.72 19.82
CA ARG A 68 39.64 41.75 20.92
C ARG A 68 38.80 42.36 22.05
N GLU A 69 39.04 43.62 22.40
CA GLU A 69 38.32 44.32 23.46
C GLU A 69 36.85 44.60 23.08
N LEU A 70 36.58 45.00 21.84
CA LEU A 70 35.23 45.05 21.26
C LEU A 70 34.57 43.66 21.25
N ARG A 71 35.27 42.61 20.82
CA ARG A 71 34.75 41.24 20.82
C ARG A 71 34.46 40.72 22.23
N LEU A 72 35.25 41.12 23.24
CA LEU A 72 34.99 40.84 24.65
C LEU A 72 33.79 41.62 25.18
N LYS A 73 33.66 42.92 24.89
CA LYS A 73 32.44 43.71 25.21
C LYS A 73 31.19 43.09 24.57
N LEU A 74 31.29 42.63 23.33
CA LEU A 74 30.21 41.92 22.62
C LEU A 74 29.85 40.62 23.33
N ILE A 75 30.84 39.77 23.65
CA ILE A 75 30.64 38.52 24.41
C ILE A 75 30.03 38.80 25.78
N MET A 76 30.43 39.85 26.49
CA MET A 76 29.83 40.23 27.77
C MET A 76 28.39 40.75 27.61
N LYS A 77 28.06 41.48 26.53
CA LYS A 77 26.68 41.93 26.20
C LYS A 77 25.79 40.74 25.85
N ILE A 78 26.34 39.73 25.14
CA ILE A 78 25.70 38.42 24.86
C ILE A 78 25.47 37.63 26.15
N GLU A 79 26.49 37.41 26.98
CA GLU A 79 26.37 36.71 28.28
C GLU A 79 25.35 37.39 29.21
N TYR A 80 25.32 38.73 29.21
CA TYR A 80 24.38 39.51 30.00
C TYR A 80 22.94 39.38 29.48
N ARG A 81 22.73 39.46 28.15
CA ARG A 81 21.42 39.15 27.55
C ARG A 81 21.00 37.72 27.83
N LEU A 82 21.85 36.71 27.61
CA LEU A 82 21.56 35.30 27.92
C LEU A 82 21.18 35.10 29.40
N LYS A 83 21.90 35.70 30.35
CA LYS A 83 21.53 35.69 31.78
C LYS A 83 20.20 36.38 32.09
N LYS A 84 19.82 37.41 31.32
CA LYS A 84 18.54 38.12 31.46
C LYS A 84 17.38 37.36 30.82
N MET A 85 17.63 36.63 29.72
CA MET A 85 16.66 35.79 29.01
C MET A 85 16.38 34.48 29.78
N LYS A 86 17.42 33.79 30.29
CA LYS A 86 17.26 32.66 31.24
C LYS A 86 16.63 33.05 32.60
N LYS A 87 16.39 34.34 32.86
CA LYS A 87 15.57 34.83 33.98
C LYS A 87 14.09 35.05 33.65
N ARG A 88 13.70 35.01 32.37
CA ARG A 88 12.31 35.19 31.90
C ARG A 88 11.64 33.87 31.48
N LEU A 89 12.39 32.94 30.88
CA LEU A 89 11.87 31.67 30.34
C LEU A 89 11.54 30.60 31.41
N LYS A 90 11.50 30.97 32.69
CA LYS A 90 12.03 30.13 33.78
C LYS A 90 11.01 29.26 34.53
N SER A 91 10.06 28.68 33.81
CA SER A 91 9.14 27.67 34.36
C SER A 91 8.80 26.58 33.36
N ASP A 92 8.42 26.93 32.14
CA ASP A 92 7.72 25.99 31.26
C ASP A 92 8.57 25.54 30.07
N TYR A 93 9.31 26.45 29.43
CA TYR A 93 10.31 26.09 28.41
C TYR A 93 11.42 25.18 28.97
N GLU A 94 11.88 25.41 30.21
CA GLU A 94 12.85 24.53 30.88
C GLU A 94 12.25 23.12 31.09
N LYS A 95 10.98 22.98 31.50
CA LYS A 95 10.29 21.69 31.62
C LYS A 95 10.12 20.98 30.27
N ASN A 96 9.79 21.73 29.22
CA ASN A 96 9.61 21.18 27.86
C ASN A 96 10.96 20.68 27.32
N LEU A 97 12.05 21.41 27.55
CA LEU A 97 13.41 21.00 27.19
C LEU A 97 13.83 19.69 27.88
N ASP A 98 13.52 19.53 29.17
CA ASP A 98 13.79 18.27 29.90
C ASP A 98 13.12 17.09 29.17
N VAL A 99 11.82 17.21 28.88
CA VAL A 99 11.03 16.13 28.27
C VAL A 99 11.54 15.80 26.86
N ILE A 100 11.84 16.82 26.04
CA ILE A 100 12.40 16.64 24.71
C ILE A 100 13.81 16.01 24.78
N THR A 101 14.61 16.37 25.79
CA THR A 101 15.94 15.78 26.04
C THR A 101 15.85 14.30 26.38
N ASP A 102 14.95 13.92 27.30
CA ASP A 102 14.74 12.53 27.70
C ASP A 102 14.21 11.69 26.52
N LEU A 103 13.21 12.20 25.78
CA LEU A 103 12.65 11.56 24.59
C LEU A 103 13.70 11.31 23.50
N LEU A 104 14.46 12.35 23.15
CA LEU A 104 15.48 12.26 22.10
C LEU A 104 16.78 11.60 22.60
N ASN A 105 16.87 11.30 23.91
CA ASN A 105 18.03 10.69 24.58
C ASN A 105 19.32 11.48 24.25
N LEU A 106 19.25 12.80 24.43
CA LEU A 106 20.35 13.70 24.12
C LEU A 106 21.36 13.73 25.25
N THR A 107 22.64 13.73 24.91
CA THR A 107 23.71 14.05 25.85
C THR A 107 23.61 15.51 26.28
N SER A 108 24.19 15.86 27.43
CA SER A 108 24.27 17.25 27.91
C SER A 108 24.84 18.22 26.87
N GLY A 109 25.76 17.77 26.01
CA GLY A 109 26.31 18.57 24.91
C GLY A 109 25.29 18.86 23.81
N GLU A 110 24.49 17.86 23.44
CA GLU A 110 23.40 17.99 22.47
C GLU A 110 22.23 18.81 23.04
N THR A 111 21.87 18.66 24.32
CA THR A 111 20.80 19.41 25.00
C THR A 111 21.02 20.92 24.98
N HIS A 112 22.21 21.41 25.35
CA HIS A 112 22.49 22.85 25.32
C HIS A 112 22.62 23.39 23.89
N LEU A 113 22.97 22.54 22.91
CA LEU A 113 22.98 22.92 21.50
C LEU A 113 21.54 23.08 20.98
N LEU A 114 20.63 22.16 21.35
CA LEU A 114 19.20 22.26 21.10
C LEU A 114 18.59 23.51 21.76
N GLU A 115 18.92 23.76 23.05
CA GLU A 115 18.52 24.97 23.76
C GLU A 115 18.96 26.23 23.00
N CYS A 116 20.21 26.26 22.52
CA CYS A 116 20.74 27.38 21.76
C CYS A 116 20.01 27.59 20.42
N PHE A 117 19.64 26.50 19.72
CA PHE A 117 18.96 26.56 18.43
C PHE A 117 17.51 27.03 18.57
N LEU A 118 16.79 26.51 19.57
CA LEU A 118 15.41 26.91 19.88
C LEU A 118 15.32 28.34 20.41
N ILE A 119 16.24 28.77 21.29
CA ILE A 119 16.24 30.14 21.82
C ILE A 119 16.55 31.18 20.75
N ASN A 120 17.33 30.85 19.69
CA ASN A 120 17.58 31.77 18.58
C ASN A 120 16.26 32.11 17.85
N LEU A 121 15.53 31.08 17.41
CA LEU A 121 14.25 31.18 16.68
C LEU A 121 13.11 31.85 17.48
N ILE A 122 13.24 31.96 18.80
CA ILE A 122 12.22 32.52 19.71
C ILE A 122 12.62 33.93 20.19
N GLN A 123 13.83 34.40 19.91
CA GLN A 123 14.33 35.71 20.32
C GLN A 123 14.86 36.46 19.09
N SER A 124 14.05 37.37 18.52
CA SER A 124 14.51 38.28 17.46
C SER A 124 15.76 39.08 17.88
N ASP A 125 15.86 39.39 19.19
CA ASP A 125 17.00 39.99 19.89
C ASP A 125 18.32 39.18 19.77
N LEU A 126 18.26 37.93 19.27
CA LEU A 126 19.35 37.00 18.94
C LEU A 126 19.44 36.74 17.43
N GLU A 127 18.31 36.58 16.73
CA GLU A 127 18.20 36.54 15.27
C GLU A 127 18.94 37.73 14.63
N ASP A 128 18.56 38.96 15.01
CA ASP A 128 19.22 40.23 14.68
C ASP A 128 20.73 40.16 14.92
N PHE A 129 21.13 39.60 16.07
CA PHE A 129 22.55 39.49 16.41
C PHE A 129 23.29 38.51 15.49
N THR A 130 22.66 37.40 15.10
CA THR A 130 23.26 36.38 14.25
C THR A 130 23.35 36.79 12.79
N ASP A 131 22.38 37.54 12.27
CA ASP A 131 22.42 38.17 10.96
C ASP A 131 23.57 39.17 10.85
N ASN A 132 23.77 39.95 11.90
CA ASN A 132 24.86 40.92 12.03
C ASN A 132 26.27 40.31 12.12
N LEU A 133 26.40 38.97 12.15
CA LEU A 133 27.70 38.28 11.99
C LEU A 133 28.11 38.10 10.51
N GLY A 134 27.19 38.31 9.56
CA GLY A 134 27.42 38.07 8.12
C GLY A 134 27.61 36.60 7.77
N SER A 135 28.11 36.30 6.57
CA SER A 135 28.14 34.92 6.06
C SER A 135 29.05 33.97 6.85
N LEU A 136 28.41 33.06 7.59
CA LEU A 136 29.04 32.03 8.40
C LEU A 136 29.21 30.72 7.61
N THR A 137 30.38 30.11 7.71
CA THR A 137 30.59 28.71 7.33
C THR A 137 30.35 27.82 8.54
N LEU A 138 30.07 26.52 8.36
CA LEU A 138 29.81 25.59 9.46
C LEU A 138 30.94 25.60 10.52
N HIS A 139 32.19 25.75 10.09
CA HIS A 139 33.34 25.89 11.00
C HIS A 139 33.30 27.17 11.86
N LYS A 140 32.83 28.29 11.30
CA LYS A 140 32.61 29.53 12.07
C LYS A 140 31.43 29.37 13.02
N ALA A 141 30.32 28.77 12.56
CA ALA A 141 29.12 28.52 13.38
C ALA A 141 29.42 27.68 14.62
N ILE A 142 30.17 26.58 14.48
CA ILE A 142 30.67 25.77 15.61
C ILE A 142 31.44 26.61 16.64
N SER A 143 32.19 27.63 16.18
CA SER A 143 32.93 28.54 17.06
C SER A 143 32.02 29.57 17.76
N VAL A 144 30.90 29.95 17.14
CA VAL A 144 29.86 30.82 17.72
C VAL A 144 29.04 30.06 18.76
N TRP A 145 28.51 28.87 18.40
CA TRP A 145 27.78 28.00 19.32
C TRP A 145 28.63 27.60 20.54
N SER A 146 29.94 27.40 20.39
CA SER A 146 30.86 27.12 21.50
C SER A 146 30.93 28.28 22.51
N VAL A 147 30.80 29.53 22.07
CA VAL A 147 30.75 30.70 22.96
C VAL A 147 29.37 30.87 23.60
N MET A 148 28.29 30.63 22.85
CA MET A 148 26.90 30.76 23.34
C MET A 148 26.55 29.69 24.38
N THR A 149 26.87 28.42 24.09
CA THR A 149 26.59 27.27 24.97
C THR A 149 27.65 27.06 26.06
N LYS A 150 28.86 27.61 25.87
CA LYS A 150 30.09 27.34 26.65
C LYS A 150 30.64 25.92 26.51
N ILE A 151 30.13 25.12 25.57
CA ILE A 151 30.61 23.78 25.26
C ILE A 151 31.87 23.85 24.40
N SER A 152 32.77 22.85 24.52
CA SER A 152 33.97 22.79 23.69
C SER A 152 33.64 22.57 22.20
N THR A 153 34.42 23.19 21.29
CA THR A 153 34.22 23.02 19.83
C THR A 153 34.35 21.56 19.37
N ASN A 154 35.11 20.73 20.08
CA ASN A 154 35.22 19.29 19.79
C ASN A 154 33.99 18.48 20.24
N GLU A 155 33.26 18.95 21.24
CA GLU A 155 32.04 18.32 21.74
C GLU A 155 30.83 18.70 20.89
N ILE A 156 30.72 19.98 20.47
CA ILE A 156 29.76 20.39 19.43
C ILE A 156 30.00 19.62 18.12
N ARG A 157 31.25 19.37 17.72
CA ARG A 157 31.57 18.50 16.56
C ARG A 157 31.15 17.04 16.75
N LYS A 158 31.03 16.53 17.99
CA LYS A 158 30.46 15.20 18.26
C LYS A 158 28.93 15.24 18.15
N SER A 159 28.28 16.24 18.75
CA SER A 159 26.83 16.48 18.66
C SER A 159 26.37 16.66 17.21
N LEU A 160 27.19 17.30 16.37
CA LEU A 160 26.96 17.51 14.94
C LEU A 160 27.62 16.43 14.05
N SER A 161 27.93 15.25 14.60
CA SER A 161 28.40 14.12 13.79
C SER A 161 27.24 13.21 13.39
N ALA A 162 27.31 12.56 12.22
CA ALA A 162 26.30 11.60 11.76
C ALA A 162 26.19 10.31 12.62
N LYS A 163 26.82 10.27 13.80
CA LYS A 163 26.68 9.21 14.81
C LYS A 163 26.01 9.69 16.10
N SER A 164 25.65 10.97 16.19
CA SER A 164 24.98 11.56 17.36
C SER A 164 23.50 11.17 17.42
N ASN A 165 22.89 11.24 18.60
CA ASN A 165 21.42 11.10 18.70
C ASN A 165 20.73 12.37 18.18
N PHE A 166 21.40 13.52 18.26
CA PHE A 166 20.89 14.81 17.81
C PHE A 166 20.62 14.88 16.31
N LEU A 167 21.55 14.45 15.44
CA LEU A 167 21.32 14.44 13.98
C LEU A 167 20.58 13.19 13.52
N ASN A 168 20.81 12.03 14.14
CA ASN A 168 19.99 10.83 13.88
C ASN A 168 18.60 10.90 14.54
N SER A 169 18.22 12.04 15.13
CA SER A 169 16.86 12.29 15.60
C SER A 169 15.90 12.44 14.43
N GLY A 170 16.35 12.96 13.28
CA GLY A 170 15.49 13.37 12.17
C GLY A 170 14.73 14.69 12.38
N LEU A 171 14.83 15.32 13.56
CA LEU A 171 14.21 16.61 13.89
C LEU A 171 15.16 17.79 13.77
N VAL A 172 16.45 17.54 13.56
CA VAL A 172 17.51 18.54 13.38
C VAL A 172 18.35 18.18 12.18
N GLU A 173 18.34 19.03 11.16
CA GLU A 173 19.14 18.90 9.95
C GLU A 173 20.20 20.00 9.86
N LEU A 174 21.21 19.79 9.01
CA LEU A 174 22.22 20.79 8.68
C LEU A 174 22.13 21.11 7.19
N GLU A 175 22.01 22.39 6.84
CA GLU A 175 21.98 22.83 5.44
C GLU A 175 23.40 22.93 4.86
N ASN A 176 23.54 22.63 3.57
CA ASN A 176 24.82 22.69 2.86
C ASN A 176 25.09 24.10 2.31
N GLU A 177 26.37 24.48 2.23
CA GLU A 177 26.83 25.83 1.85
C GLU A 177 26.61 26.13 0.34
N THR A 178 25.36 26.39 -0.08
CA THR A 178 24.96 26.55 -1.49
C THR A 178 24.45 27.93 -1.90
N SER A 179 24.27 28.89 -0.98
CA SER A 179 23.86 30.27 -1.31
C SER A 179 24.63 31.32 -0.52
N GLY A 180 24.90 32.49 -1.11
CA GLY A 180 25.93 33.43 -0.63
C GLY A 180 25.67 34.17 0.70
N ASN A 181 24.46 34.06 1.28
CA ASN A 181 24.06 34.71 2.53
C ASN A 181 23.71 33.66 3.60
N ASN A 182 24.74 33.11 4.24
CA ASN A 182 24.63 32.18 5.37
C ASN A 182 24.53 32.93 6.70
N ASN A 183 23.31 33.28 7.11
CA ASN A 183 23.04 33.65 8.51
C ASN A 183 23.06 32.37 9.37
N LEU A 184 23.14 32.47 10.71
CA LEU A 184 23.34 31.29 11.56
C LEU A 184 22.21 30.24 11.43
N GLU A 185 20.99 30.70 11.16
CA GLU A 185 19.78 29.88 10.98
C GLU A 185 19.69 29.21 9.59
N ARG A 186 20.56 29.57 8.65
CA ARG A 186 20.72 28.87 7.34
C ARG A 186 21.83 27.82 7.36
N ILE A 187 22.14 27.31 8.55
CA ILE A 187 23.15 26.28 8.78
C ILE A 187 22.52 25.07 9.47
N TYR A 188 21.39 25.25 10.17
CA TYR A 188 20.59 24.18 10.74
C TYR A 188 19.11 24.42 10.47
N LYS A 189 18.35 23.34 10.30
CA LYS A 189 16.88 23.38 10.25
C LYS A 189 16.33 22.53 11.39
N LEU A 190 15.33 23.05 12.10
CA LEU A 190 14.52 22.25 13.03
C LEU A 190 13.24 21.80 12.33
N SER A 191 12.70 20.65 12.71
CA SER A 191 11.33 20.27 12.35
C SER A 191 10.34 21.19 13.08
N GLU A 192 9.29 21.65 12.38
CA GLU A 192 8.23 22.51 12.96
C GLU A 192 7.65 21.90 14.23
N THR A 193 7.38 20.59 14.22
CA THR A 193 6.84 19.83 15.35
C THR A 193 7.78 19.84 16.57
N LEU A 194 9.10 19.98 16.39
CA LEU A 194 10.03 20.19 17.51
C LEU A 194 9.92 21.61 18.09
N ILE A 195 9.70 22.62 17.25
CA ILE A 195 9.49 24.02 17.67
C ILE A 195 8.14 24.13 18.41
N THR A 196 7.07 23.55 17.88
CA THR A 196 5.74 23.52 18.52
C THR A 196 5.78 22.74 19.84
N ALA A 197 6.46 21.59 19.88
CA ALA A 197 6.66 20.80 21.11
C ALA A 197 7.43 21.54 22.22
N PHE A 198 8.32 22.46 21.84
CA PHE A 198 9.05 23.29 22.81
C PHE A 198 8.28 24.54 23.25
N THR A 199 7.59 25.20 22.32
CA THR A 199 6.95 26.52 22.54
C THR A 199 5.57 26.44 23.21
N SER A 200 4.86 25.31 23.10
CA SER A 200 3.48 25.21 23.57
C SER A 200 3.37 25.13 25.11
N PRO A 201 2.33 25.72 25.72
CA PRO A 201 2.11 25.69 27.16
C PRO A 201 1.35 24.42 27.60
N TYR A 202 2.04 23.48 28.25
CA TYR A 202 1.43 22.25 28.79
C TYR A 202 1.12 22.35 30.28
N ARG A 203 0.01 21.72 30.69
CA ARG A 203 -0.31 21.50 32.12
C ARG A 203 0.52 20.36 32.73
N GLU A 204 0.87 19.36 31.93
CA GLU A 204 1.53 18.13 32.34
C GLU A 204 2.65 17.78 31.36
N LYS A 205 3.80 17.32 31.87
CA LYS A 205 5.01 17.02 31.07
C LYS A 205 4.77 15.99 29.95
N GLN A 206 3.82 15.07 30.13
CA GLN A 206 3.51 14.02 29.15
C GLN A 206 2.75 14.55 27.92
N ASN A 207 2.13 15.74 27.97
CA ASN A 207 1.37 16.27 26.84
C ASN A 207 2.25 16.76 25.67
N VAL A 208 3.56 16.94 25.90
CA VAL A 208 4.56 17.17 24.83
C VAL A 208 4.53 16.03 23.79
N TRP A 209 4.12 14.82 24.19
CA TRP A 209 4.12 13.62 23.35
C TRP A 209 3.07 13.66 22.23
N GLN A 210 2.00 14.45 22.41
CA GLN A 210 0.84 14.53 21.51
C GLN A 210 1.20 15.02 20.10
N HIS A 211 2.34 15.69 19.96
CA HIS A 211 2.89 16.17 18.69
C HIS A 211 3.48 15.04 17.83
N PHE A 212 4.02 13.98 18.46
CA PHE A 212 4.66 12.85 17.79
C PHE A 212 3.71 11.68 17.53
N PHE A 213 2.75 11.47 18.44
CA PHE A 213 1.70 10.46 18.30
C PHE A 213 0.42 10.86 19.02
N LYS A 214 -0.71 10.34 18.53
CA LYS A 214 -2.05 10.55 19.09
C LYS A 214 -2.64 9.23 19.58
N SER A 215 -3.51 9.27 20.60
CA SER A 215 -4.33 8.11 20.96
C SER A 215 -5.41 7.87 19.91
N VAL A 216 -5.66 6.60 19.60
CA VAL A 216 -6.63 6.18 18.58
C VAL A 216 -7.92 5.72 19.25
N PRO A 217 -9.10 6.25 18.88
CA PRO A 217 -10.36 5.80 19.45
C PRO A 217 -10.66 4.33 19.07
N ALA A 218 -11.26 3.59 20.01
CA ALA A 218 -11.70 2.22 19.78
C ALA A 218 -12.74 2.14 18.65
N THR A 219 -12.70 1.07 17.86
CA THR A 219 -13.58 0.91 16.69
C THR A 219 -15.03 0.58 17.07
N GLU A 220 -15.96 1.11 16.28
CA GLU A 220 -17.38 0.72 16.25
C GLU A 220 -17.60 -0.69 15.65
N LEU A 221 -16.60 -1.27 14.99
CA LEU A 221 -16.70 -2.60 14.37
C LEU A 221 -16.58 -3.75 15.40
N ASP A 222 -17.16 -4.89 15.04
CA ASP A 222 -17.11 -6.14 15.81
C ASP A 222 -16.40 -7.25 15.00
N SER A 223 -16.04 -8.34 15.66
CA SER A 223 -15.33 -9.48 15.05
C SER A 223 -16.07 -10.10 13.85
N SER A 224 -17.40 -10.02 13.78
CA SER A 224 -18.21 -10.52 12.65
C SER A 224 -17.88 -9.87 11.29
N CYS A 225 -17.21 -8.72 11.29
CA CYS A 225 -16.65 -8.08 10.08
C CYS A 225 -15.52 -8.90 9.45
N PHE A 226 -14.75 -9.62 10.28
CA PHE A 226 -13.48 -10.25 9.93
C PHE A 226 -13.47 -11.76 10.19
N GLU A 227 -14.63 -12.42 10.15
CA GLU A 227 -14.76 -13.90 10.25
C GLU A 227 -13.82 -14.67 9.30
N HIS A 228 -13.52 -14.08 8.15
CA HIS A 228 -12.60 -14.64 7.14
C HIS A 228 -11.10 -14.57 7.53
N LEU A 229 -10.79 -13.93 8.66
CA LEU A 229 -9.45 -13.83 9.26
C LEU A 229 -9.44 -14.38 10.70
N HIS A 230 -10.43 -15.19 11.09
CA HIS A 230 -10.63 -15.58 12.49
C HIS A 230 -9.43 -16.33 13.07
N GLU A 231 -8.80 -17.25 12.32
CA GLU A 231 -7.62 -17.98 12.80
C GLU A 231 -6.40 -17.05 12.91
N GLU A 232 -6.24 -16.11 11.98
CA GLU A 232 -5.18 -15.09 12.00
C GLU A 232 -5.34 -14.12 13.17
N LEU A 233 -6.58 -13.77 13.53
CA LEU A 233 -6.89 -12.92 14.67
C LEU A 233 -6.59 -13.62 16.00
N GLU A 234 -6.94 -14.90 16.15
CA GLU A 234 -6.55 -15.68 17.34
C GLU A 234 -5.03 -15.82 17.47
N ARG A 235 -4.32 -16.06 16.36
CA ARG A 235 -2.84 -16.10 16.31
C ARG A 235 -2.23 -14.75 16.71
N LEU A 236 -2.76 -13.64 16.21
CA LEU A 236 -2.33 -12.29 16.55
C LEU A 236 -2.64 -11.91 18.01
N GLU A 237 -3.80 -12.30 18.53
CA GLU A 237 -4.19 -12.06 19.92
C GLU A 237 -3.24 -12.79 20.89
N CYS A 238 -2.93 -14.05 20.58
CA CYS A 238 -1.95 -14.85 21.32
C CYS A 238 -0.54 -14.25 21.26
N LEU A 239 -0.11 -13.77 20.08
CA LEU A 239 1.19 -13.11 19.90
C LEU A 239 1.29 -11.83 20.73
N LEU A 240 0.28 -10.97 20.70
CA LEU A 240 0.27 -9.70 21.45
C LEU A 240 0.27 -9.93 22.96
N LYS A 241 -0.58 -10.82 23.47
CA LYS A 241 -0.63 -11.16 24.91
C LYS A 241 0.71 -11.71 25.39
N SER A 242 1.25 -12.72 24.71
CA SER A 242 2.55 -13.31 25.03
C SER A 242 3.68 -12.28 24.98
N THR A 243 3.68 -11.39 23.99
CA THR A 243 4.67 -10.30 23.86
C THR A 243 4.69 -9.40 25.09
N ILE A 244 3.52 -9.03 25.60
CA ILE A 244 3.38 -8.09 26.72
C ILE A 244 3.65 -8.79 28.06
N GLU A 245 3.17 -10.02 28.23
CA GLU A 245 3.44 -10.85 29.42
C GLU A 245 4.95 -11.13 29.61
N HIS A 246 5.69 -11.33 28.52
CA HIS A 246 7.13 -11.64 28.56
C HIS A 246 8.03 -10.41 28.31
N GLY A 247 7.46 -9.22 28.06
CA GLY A 247 8.21 -8.00 27.74
C GLY A 247 9.09 -8.12 26.49
N GLN A 248 8.66 -8.90 25.49
CA GLN A 248 9.46 -9.24 24.32
C GLN A 248 9.69 -8.02 23.42
N LYS A 249 10.96 -7.77 23.08
CA LYS A 249 11.40 -6.70 22.18
C LYS A 249 11.51 -7.18 20.73
N GLY A 250 11.47 -6.24 19.79
CA GLY A 250 11.60 -6.51 18.36
C GLY A 250 10.29 -6.94 17.68
N VAL A 251 9.15 -6.78 18.34
CA VAL A 251 7.86 -7.27 17.83
C VAL A 251 7.25 -6.27 16.85
N ASN A 252 7.17 -6.68 15.59
CA ASN A 252 6.71 -5.86 14.47
C ASN A 252 5.74 -6.68 13.61
N ILE A 253 4.55 -6.14 13.34
CA ILE A 253 3.46 -6.82 12.63
C ILE A 253 3.16 -6.02 11.36
N LEU A 254 3.19 -6.67 10.20
CA LEU A 254 3.01 -6.02 8.90
C LEU A 254 1.65 -6.34 8.26
N PHE A 255 0.81 -5.32 8.07
CA PHE A 255 -0.46 -5.42 7.35
C PHE A 255 -0.34 -4.81 5.95
N TYR A 256 -0.30 -5.65 4.92
CA TYR A 256 -0.09 -5.22 3.54
C TYR A 256 -1.27 -5.61 2.63
N GLY A 257 -1.41 -5.01 1.44
CA GLY A 257 -2.49 -5.33 0.49
C GLY A 257 -3.26 -4.10 0.00
N VAL A 258 -4.48 -4.26 -0.51
CA VAL A 258 -5.16 -3.14 -1.22
C VAL A 258 -5.62 -2.00 -0.30
N ALA A 259 -5.50 -0.76 -0.78
CA ALA A 259 -5.83 0.46 -0.02
C ALA A 259 -7.33 0.54 0.32
N GLY A 260 -7.65 0.75 1.60
CA GLY A 260 -9.03 0.78 2.11
C GLY A 260 -9.65 -0.59 2.41
N ALA A 261 -8.88 -1.69 2.40
CA ALA A 261 -9.35 -3.03 2.80
C ALA A 261 -9.71 -3.19 4.30
N GLY A 262 -9.59 -2.13 5.11
CA GLY A 262 -9.91 -2.15 6.54
C GLY A 262 -8.73 -2.40 7.48
N LYS A 263 -7.48 -2.38 6.98
CA LYS A 263 -6.23 -2.64 7.74
C LYS A 263 -6.16 -1.89 9.07
N THR A 264 -6.26 -0.55 9.01
CA THR A 264 -6.22 0.37 10.15
C THR A 264 -7.34 0.08 11.15
N GLU A 265 -8.51 -0.33 10.65
CA GLU A 265 -9.68 -0.67 11.46
C GLU A 265 -9.55 -2.05 12.13
N LEU A 266 -8.82 -2.99 11.51
CA LEU A 266 -8.46 -4.26 12.13
C LEU A 266 -7.48 -4.06 13.30
N VAL A 267 -6.52 -3.15 13.18
CA VAL A 267 -5.62 -2.79 14.31
C VAL A 267 -6.42 -2.19 15.47
N ARG A 268 -7.40 -1.32 15.19
CA ARG A 268 -8.34 -0.79 16.21
C ARG A 268 -9.20 -1.88 16.85
N LEU A 269 -9.63 -2.88 16.08
CA LEU A 269 -10.36 -4.03 16.60
C LEU A 269 -9.47 -4.90 17.50
N MET A 270 -8.23 -5.20 17.08
CA MET A 270 -7.27 -5.95 17.88
C MET A 270 -6.98 -5.27 19.22
N ALA A 271 -6.77 -3.96 19.23
CA ALA A 271 -6.57 -3.17 20.46
C ALA A 271 -7.80 -3.28 21.40
N LYS A 272 -9.01 -3.12 20.85
CA LYS A 272 -10.29 -3.27 21.56
C LYS A 272 -10.51 -4.68 22.13
N GLN A 273 -10.09 -5.74 21.43
CA GLN A 273 -10.19 -7.13 21.92
C GLN A 273 -9.13 -7.50 22.96
N THR A 274 -7.90 -7.01 22.78
CA THR A 274 -6.77 -7.28 23.70
C THR A 274 -6.80 -6.41 24.96
N GLY A 275 -7.55 -5.31 24.96
CA GLY A 275 -7.60 -4.35 26.07
C GLY A 275 -6.37 -3.43 26.14
N LEU A 276 -5.80 -3.08 24.99
CA LEU A 276 -4.53 -2.36 24.87
C LEU A 276 -4.73 -0.95 24.31
N ASP A 277 -3.96 0.01 24.82
CA ASP A 277 -4.01 1.41 24.41
C ASP A 277 -3.31 1.60 23.06
N LEU A 278 -4.09 1.92 22.02
CA LEU A 278 -3.57 2.14 20.67
C LEU A 278 -3.18 3.60 20.43
N TYR A 279 -1.96 3.80 19.95
CA TYR A 279 -1.42 5.09 19.53
C TYR A 279 -1.04 5.07 18.05
N GLU A 280 -1.20 6.18 17.33
CA GLU A 280 -0.86 6.33 15.91
C GLU A 280 0.18 7.44 15.76
N VAL A 281 1.29 7.14 15.10
CA VAL A 281 2.34 8.13 14.79
C VAL A 281 1.79 9.16 13.80
N THR A 282 1.97 10.45 14.07
CA THR A 282 1.36 11.52 13.27
C THR A 282 1.94 11.54 11.84
N PRO A 283 1.13 11.49 10.77
CA PRO A 283 1.63 11.55 9.38
C PRO A 283 1.98 12.97 8.91
N SER A 284 1.55 13.99 9.67
CA SER A 284 1.69 15.42 9.36
C SER A 284 2.41 16.15 10.49
N ASN A 285 2.97 17.32 10.18
CA ASN A 285 3.41 18.28 11.19
C ASN A 285 2.20 19.05 11.78
N ASP A 286 2.45 19.87 12.80
CA ASP A 286 1.41 20.68 13.47
C ASP A 286 0.77 21.78 12.59
N GLN A 287 1.36 22.08 11.43
CA GLN A 287 0.78 22.98 10.43
C GLN A 287 -0.15 22.23 9.44
N GLY A 288 -0.20 20.90 9.50
CA GLY A 288 -1.01 20.05 8.61
C GLY A 288 -0.32 19.65 7.30
N GLU A 289 0.96 19.98 7.12
CA GLU A 289 1.75 19.47 5.99
C GLU A 289 2.22 18.04 6.27
N PHE A 290 2.38 17.21 5.22
CA PHE A 290 2.90 15.85 5.39
C PHE A 290 4.36 15.87 5.84
N ALA A 291 4.66 15.16 6.93
CA ALA A 291 6.00 15.07 7.47
C ALA A 291 6.90 14.24 6.54
N ASN A 292 8.16 14.66 6.34
CA ASN A 292 9.05 13.95 5.43
C ASN A 292 9.53 12.60 5.99
N ILE A 293 10.14 11.76 5.15
CA ILE A 293 10.60 10.40 5.51
C ILE A 293 11.48 10.39 6.79
N ARG A 294 12.36 11.39 7.01
CA ARG A 294 13.17 11.50 8.23
C ARG A 294 12.34 11.93 9.45
N GLU A 295 11.40 12.86 9.27
CA GLU A 295 10.51 13.33 10.35
C GLU A 295 9.54 12.25 10.80
N ARG A 296 8.86 11.55 9.89
CA ARG A 296 7.97 10.42 10.25
C ARG A 296 8.70 9.34 11.05
N ILE A 297 9.97 9.11 10.71
CA ILE A 297 10.86 8.19 11.43
C ILE A 297 11.32 8.75 12.79
N ALA A 298 11.58 10.05 12.87
CA ALA A 298 11.81 10.76 14.13
C ALA A 298 10.64 10.57 15.10
N TYR A 299 9.42 10.74 14.59
CA TYR A 299 8.19 10.63 15.36
C TYR A 299 8.00 9.17 15.83
N LEU A 300 8.25 8.17 14.98
CA LEU A 300 8.25 6.76 15.36
C LEU A 300 9.26 6.44 16.48
N ALA A 301 10.52 6.86 16.35
CA ALA A 301 11.54 6.62 17.37
C ALA A 301 11.24 7.34 18.69
N THR A 302 10.67 8.53 18.62
CA THR A 302 10.23 9.32 19.78
C THR A 302 9.05 8.65 20.48
N SER A 303 8.06 8.18 19.71
CA SER A 303 6.89 7.45 20.21
C SER A 303 7.27 6.16 20.93
N LEU A 304 8.15 5.36 20.34
CA LEU A 304 8.65 4.10 20.92
C LEU A 304 9.38 4.29 22.26
N ARG A 305 9.99 5.46 22.48
CA ARG A 305 10.67 5.80 23.74
C ARG A 305 9.70 6.35 24.78
N ALA A 306 8.75 7.19 24.38
CA ALA A 306 7.66 7.65 25.24
C ALA A 306 6.85 6.46 25.80
N LEU A 307 6.57 5.48 24.94
CA LEU A 307 5.82 4.26 25.26
C LEU A 307 6.71 3.11 25.79
N GLN A 308 7.97 3.36 26.13
CA GLN A 308 8.87 2.33 26.67
C GLN A 308 8.52 1.92 28.12
N SER A 309 7.88 2.82 28.88
CA SER A 309 7.47 2.60 30.27
C SER A 309 6.00 2.19 30.43
N SER A 310 5.19 2.24 29.38
CA SER A 310 3.76 1.91 29.41
C SER A 310 3.50 0.45 29.04
N SER A 311 3.43 -0.41 30.05
CA SER A 311 2.99 -1.80 29.91
C SER A 311 1.50 -1.85 29.51
N GLY A 312 1.21 -2.11 28.23
CA GLY A 312 -0.15 -2.17 27.70
C GLY A 312 -0.39 -1.36 26.42
N SER A 313 0.62 -0.66 25.89
CA SER A 313 0.49 0.14 24.67
C SER A 313 0.77 -0.64 23.37
N LEU A 314 0.07 -0.25 22.30
CA LEU A 314 0.36 -0.62 20.91
C LEU A 314 0.66 0.64 20.10
N LEU A 315 1.59 0.56 19.15
CA LEU A 315 1.89 1.65 18.22
C LEU A 315 1.49 1.27 16.79
N LEU A 316 0.84 2.20 16.10
CA LEU A 316 0.42 2.11 14.71
C LEU A 316 1.23 3.09 13.86
N PHE A 317 1.81 2.58 12.80
CA PHE A 317 2.50 3.33 11.76
C PHE A 317 1.80 3.06 10.42
N ASP A 318 0.83 3.92 10.08
CA ASP A 318 0.10 3.83 8.80
C ASP A 318 0.94 4.40 7.63
N GLU A 319 0.57 4.08 6.39
CA GLU A 319 1.25 4.52 5.16
C GLU A 319 2.79 4.36 5.19
N ALA A 320 3.26 3.15 5.54
CA ALA A 320 4.67 2.82 5.71
C ALA A 320 5.44 2.58 4.40
N ASP A 321 4.75 2.57 3.26
CA ASP A 321 5.24 2.24 1.92
C ASP A 321 6.59 2.91 1.59
N GLU A 322 6.67 4.24 1.69
CA GLU A 322 7.87 5.02 1.32
C GLU A 322 9.09 4.69 2.19
N ILE A 323 8.86 4.30 3.44
CA ILE A 323 9.89 4.01 4.45
C ILE A 323 10.46 2.60 4.29
N LEU A 324 9.67 1.68 3.74
CA LEU A 324 10.05 0.27 3.59
C LEU A 324 10.50 -0.08 2.15
N ASN A 325 9.98 0.59 1.13
CA ASN A 325 10.25 0.33 -0.30
C ASN A 325 11.39 1.19 -0.91
N GLY A 326 12.16 1.90 -0.08
CA GLY A 326 13.05 3.03 -0.43
C GLY A 326 14.25 2.79 -1.38
N GLU A 327 14.24 1.77 -2.23
CA GLU A 327 15.20 1.55 -3.33
C GLU A 327 14.55 1.46 -4.72
N ASN A 328 13.24 1.18 -4.83
CA ASN A 328 12.62 0.72 -6.08
C ASN A 328 11.63 1.69 -6.75
N THR A 329 11.73 3.00 -6.49
CA THR A 329 10.96 4.03 -7.19
C THR A 329 11.42 4.25 -8.65
N LEU A 330 11.01 3.31 -9.52
CA LEU A 330 10.92 3.41 -10.98
C LEU A 330 12.22 3.65 -11.80
N GLY A 331 12.80 2.53 -12.25
CA GLY A 331 13.08 2.36 -13.68
C GLY A 331 14.23 3.15 -14.32
N GLY A 332 15.47 2.84 -13.95
CA GLY A 332 16.63 2.91 -14.87
C GLY A 332 17.14 4.29 -15.32
N LEU A 333 16.50 5.40 -14.93
CA LEU A 333 16.87 6.77 -15.33
C LEU A 333 17.01 7.74 -14.14
N SER A 334 17.66 7.29 -13.06
CA SER A 334 17.96 8.08 -11.86
C SER A 334 19.05 9.14 -12.11
N PHE A 335 18.76 10.12 -12.98
CA PHE A 335 19.72 11.15 -13.40
C PHE A 335 19.80 12.37 -12.47
N PHE A 336 19.04 12.40 -11.36
CA PHE A 336 19.05 13.50 -10.40
C PHE A 336 19.31 13.03 -8.96
N GLN A 337 20.27 13.71 -8.34
CA GLN A 337 20.57 13.78 -6.90
C GLN A 337 20.66 12.47 -6.11
N HIS A 338 21.88 11.92 -6.07
CA HIS A 338 22.40 11.30 -4.85
C HIS A 338 22.39 12.33 -3.70
N ASP A 339 21.39 12.29 -2.82
CA ASP A 339 21.59 12.81 -1.46
C ASP A 339 22.52 11.84 -0.72
N ARG A 340 23.69 12.32 -0.28
CA ARG A 340 24.85 11.47 0.04
C ARG A 340 24.70 10.64 1.33
N ASN A 341 23.58 10.78 2.04
CA ASN A 341 23.32 10.14 3.33
C ASN A 341 22.49 8.84 3.25
N GLY A 342 22.00 8.44 2.08
CA GLY A 342 21.10 7.27 1.93
C GLY A 342 21.64 5.93 2.46
N THR A 343 22.95 5.80 2.64
CA THR A 343 23.61 4.58 3.18
C THR A 343 23.50 4.43 4.71
N VAL A 344 23.19 5.50 5.46
CA VAL A 344 23.13 5.46 6.94
C VAL A 344 21.76 4.98 7.45
N TYR A 345 20.71 5.15 6.63
CA TYR A 345 19.32 4.90 6.95
C TYR A 345 19.00 3.44 7.30
N LYS A 346 19.32 2.49 6.39
CA LYS A 346 18.95 1.08 6.55
C LYS A 346 19.49 0.43 7.84
N PRO A 347 20.78 0.61 8.23
CA PRO A 347 21.29 0.11 9.50
C PRO A 347 20.57 0.64 10.74
N TRP A 348 20.11 1.89 10.70
CA TRP A 348 19.37 2.52 11.80
C TRP A 348 17.94 1.96 11.90
N LEU A 349 17.22 1.83 10.78
CA LEU A 349 15.85 1.29 10.75
C LEU A 349 15.82 -0.18 11.20
N ASN A 350 16.78 -0.97 10.72
CA ASN A 350 16.99 -2.36 11.15
C ASN A 350 17.16 -2.47 12.68
N ARG A 351 17.91 -1.55 13.29
CA ARG A 351 18.10 -1.52 14.75
C ARG A 351 16.85 -1.11 15.51
N LEU A 352 16.03 -0.19 14.97
CA LEU A 352 14.74 0.18 15.55
C LEU A 352 13.81 -1.04 15.59
N LEU A 353 13.69 -1.76 14.46
CA LEU A 353 12.92 -3.00 14.33
C LEU A 353 13.43 -4.14 15.24
N GLU A 354 14.71 -4.16 15.61
CA GLU A 354 15.28 -5.15 16.54
C GLU A 354 15.09 -4.80 18.02
N THR A 355 14.85 -3.53 18.36
CA THR A 355 14.96 -3.04 19.74
C THR A 355 13.71 -2.35 20.29
N ASN A 356 12.64 -2.20 19.51
CA ASN A 356 11.37 -1.66 19.98
C ASN A 356 10.79 -2.50 21.14
N SER A 357 10.44 -1.82 22.23
CA SER A 357 9.78 -2.39 23.42
C SER A 357 8.26 -2.44 23.31
N THR A 358 7.69 -1.60 22.45
CA THR A 358 6.25 -1.49 22.20
C THR A 358 5.95 -2.20 20.87
N PRO A 359 4.95 -3.10 20.78
CA PRO A 359 4.61 -3.75 19.52
C PRO A 359 4.16 -2.74 18.48
N VAL A 360 4.72 -2.81 17.25
CA VAL A 360 4.38 -1.88 16.16
C VAL A 360 3.60 -2.60 15.06
N PHE A 361 2.41 -2.07 14.75
CA PHE A 361 1.67 -2.37 13.53
C PHE A 361 2.10 -1.44 12.41
N TRP A 362 2.63 -2.01 11.33
CA TRP A 362 3.05 -1.31 10.12
C TRP A 362 2.02 -1.57 9.02
N ILE A 363 1.49 -0.52 8.39
CA ILE A 363 0.51 -0.66 7.31
C ILE A 363 1.11 -0.21 5.98
N VAL A 364 1.00 -1.07 4.96
CA VAL A 364 1.59 -0.88 3.62
C VAL A 364 0.53 -1.10 2.55
N ASN A 365 0.44 -0.22 1.55
CA ASN A 365 -0.50 -0.34 0.42
C ASN A 365 0.08 -1.08 -0.80
N GLN A 366 1.40 -1.13 -0.96
CA GLN A 366 2.13 -1.90 -1.97
C GLN A 366 3.36 -2.55 -1.33
N PHE A 367 3.37 -3.89 -1.25
CA PHE A 367 4.46 -4.67 -0.65
C PHE A 367 5.67 -4.85 -1.60
N ASP A 368 5.55 -4.36 -2.83
CA ASP A 368 6.54 -4.51 -3.88
C ASP A 368 7.77 -3.62 -3.62
N GLY A 369 8.85 -4.24 -3.15
CA GLY A 369 10.16 -3.59 -3.04
C GLY A 369 10.79 -3.56 -1.64
N ILE A 370 10.15 -4.11 -0.61
CA ILE A 370 10.75 -4.18 0.74
C ILE A 370 11.99 -5.10 0.73
N ASP A 371 13.12 -4.58 1.23
CA ASP A 371 14.39 -5.31 1.38
C ASP A 371 14.21 -6.63 2.20
N PRO A 372 14.66 -7.80 1.72
CA PRO A 372 14.62 -9.06 2.46
C PRO A 372 15.30 -9.03 3.85
N ALA A 373 16.21 -8.09 4.12
CA ALA A 373 16.74 -7.87 5.45
C ALA A 373 15.72 -7.22 6.40
N ILE A 374 14.88 -6.32 5.89
CA ILE A 374 13.76 -5.70 6.63
C ILE A 374 12.64 -6.74 6.81
N GLN A 375 12.29 -7.49 5.75
CA GLN A 375 11.25 -8.53 5.81
C GLN A 375 11.46 -9.54 6.97
N ARG A 376 12.70 -9.98 7.19
CA ARG A 376 13.07 -10.92 8.27
C ARG A 376 12.91 -10.38 9.70
N ARG A 377 12.60 -9.08 9.87
CA ARG A 377 12.40 -8.44 11.18
C ARG A 377 10.93 -8.24 11.54
N PHE A 378 9.99 -8.58 10.64
CA PHE A 378 8.58 -8.69 10.99
C PHE A 378 8.31 -10.05 11.66
N SER A 379 7.70 -10.02 12.83
CA SER A 379 7.32 -11.19 13.63
C SER A 379 6.06 -11.87 13.10
N TYR A 380 5.21 -11.11 12.40
CA TYR A 380 4.00 -11.59 11.74
C TYR A 380 3.67 -10.69 10.53
N SER A 381 3.04 -11.24 9.51
CA SER A 381 2.55 -10.49 8.35
C SER A 381 1.18 -10.99 7.89
N LEU A 382 0.32 -10.06 7.44
CA LEU A 382 -1.05 -10.35 7.02
C LEU A 382 -1.37 -9.66 5.69
N CYS A 383 -1.84 -10.43 4.72
CA CYS A 383 -2.17 -9.95 3.38
C CYS A 383 -3.68 -9.66 3.24
N PHE A 384 -4.02 -8.40 3.04
CA PHE A 384 -5.37 -7.91 2.76
C PHE A 384 -5.64 -7.94 1.26
N LYS A 385 -6.02 -9.12 0.78
CA LYS A 385 -6.58 -9.32 -0.55
C LYS A 385 -7.89 -8.53 -0.72
N PRO A 386 -8.34 -8.24 -1.95
CA PRO A 386 -9.67 -7.66 -2.18
C PRO A 386 -10.74 -8.53 -1.51
N PRO A 387 -11.65 -7.97 -0.67
CA PRO A 387 -12.62 -8.76 0.05
C PRO A 387 -13.53 -9.52 -0.92
N GLY A 388 -13.76 -10.82 -0.69
CA GLY A 388 -14.63 -11.67 -1.51
C GLY A 388 -16.12 -11.29 -1.43
N ARG A 389 -16.95 -11.74 -2.38
CA ARG A 389 -18.38 -11.33 -2.54
C ARG A 389 -19.18 -11.32 -1.25
N THR A 390 -19.08 -12.36 -0.43
CA THR A 390 -19.80 -12.49 0.86
C THR A 390 -19.37 -11.42 1.86
N ILE A 391 -18.09 -11.09 1.90
CA ILE A 391 -17.52 -10.03 2.74
C ILE A 391 -17.94 -8.67 2.19
N ARG A 392 -17.90 -8.46 0.86
CA ARG A 392 -18.40 -7.24 0.20
C ARG A 392 -19.88 -6.99 0.51
N MET A 393 -20.72 -8.03 0.60
CA MET A 393 -22.11 -7.90 1.03
C MET A 393 -22.24 -7.39 2.47
N LYS A 394 -21.49 -7.97 3.43
CA LYS A 394 -21.47 -7.48 4.82
C LYS A 394 -20.99 -6.03 4.93
N MET A 395 -19.91 -5.69 4.23
CA MET A 395 -19.38 -4.32 4.15
C MET A 395 -20.43 -3.34 3.59
N TRP A 396 -21.12 -3.71 2.51
CA TRP A 396 -22.21 -2.91 1.96
C TRP A 396 -23.35 -2.72 2.97
N GLU A 397 -23.79 -3.77 3.68
CA GLU A 397 -24.80 -3.62 4.73
C GLU A 397 -24.35 -2.66 5.84
N GLN A 398 -23.10 -2.75 6.29
CA GLN A 398 -22.55 -1.90 7.33
C GLN A 398 -22.48 -0.43 6.89
N VAL A 399 -21.96 -0.15 5.69
CA VAL A 399 -21.95 1.19 5.10
C VAL A 399 -23.37 1.76 4.99
N LEU A 400 -24.34 0.96 4.55
CA LEU A 400 -25.73 1.38 4.40
C LEU A 400 -26.46 1.55 5.74
N ARG A 401 -26.10 0.78 6.78
CA ARG A 401 -26.58 0.98 8.16
C ARG A 401 -25.99 2.25 8.78
N LYS A 402 -24.66 2.43 8.72
CA LYS A 402 -23.91 3.60 9.21
C LYS A 402 -24.38 4.90 8.57
N LYS A 403 -24.60 4.90 7.24
CA LYS A 403 -25.17 6.05 6.51
C LYS A 403 -26.72 6.09 6.55
N GLN A 404 -27.37 5.27 7.38
CA GLN A 404 -28.82 5.25 7.68
C GLN A 404 -29.78 5.05 6.47
N VAL A 405 -29.34 4.34 5.43
CA VAL A 405 -30.08 4.15 4.16
C VAL A 405 -30.39 2.70 3.82
N ILE A 406 -30.02 1.73 4.66
CA ILE A 406 -30.27 0.29 4.44
C ILE A 406 -31.72 -0.06 4.07
N ARG A 407 -32.73 0.65 4.62
CA ARG A 407 -34.15 0.44 4.32
C ARG A 407 -34.59 0.89 2.92
N GLN A 408 -33.73 1.59 2.17
CA GLN A 408 -34.04 2.12 0.83
C GLN A 408 -33.50 1.23 -0.31
N ILE A 409 -32.81 0.13 0.02
CA ILE A 409 -32.17 -0.78 -0.94
C ILE A 409 -32.63 -2.21 -0.67
N ASN A 410 -33.05 -2.93 -1.71
CA ASN A 410 -33.44 -4.34 -1.59
C ASN A 410 -32.22 -5.28 -1.64
N SER A 411 -32.39 -6.50 -1.14
CA SER A 411 -31.33 -7.51 -1.07
C SER A 411 -30.81 -7.95 -2.45
N GLU A 412 -31.64 -7.89 -3.51
CA GLU A 412 -31.22 -8.18 -4.89
C GLU A 412 -30.29 -7.08 -5.43
N ALA A 413 -30.58 -5.79 -5.17
CA ALA A 413 -29.66 -4.71 -5.50
C ALA A 413 -28.35 -4.82 -4.70
N LEU A 414 -28.41 -5.14 -3.41
CA LEU A 414 -27.22 -5.36 -2.56
C LEU A 414 -26.32 -6.48 -3.12
N LYS A 415 -26.89 -7.66 -3.43
CA LYS A 415 -26.20 -8.78 -4.09
C LYS A 415 -25.55 -8.34 -5.41
N SER A 416 -26.22 -7.48 -6.17
CA SER A 416 -25.71 -6.95 -7.45
C SER A 416 -24.58 -5.93 -7.28
N LEU A 417 -24.60 -5.10 -6.23
CA LEU A 417 -23.55 -4.11 -5.93
C LEU A 417 -22.27 -4.79 -5.42
N ALA A 418 -22.40 -5.84 -4.60
CA ALA A 418 -21.26 -6.64 -4.14
C ALA A 418 -20.66 -7.54 -5.24
N GLN A 419 -21.38 -7.75 -6.35
CA GLN A 419 -20.94 -8.56 -7.49
C GLN A 419 -20.31 -7.71 -8.60
N ASP A 420 -20.94 -6.60 -8.99
CA ASP A 420 -20.48 -5.79 -10.13
C ASP A 420 -19.27 -4.88 -9.81
N TYR A 421 -18.97 -4.64 -8.52
CA TYR A 421 -17.93 -3.69 -8.11
C TYR A 421 -16.96 -4.31 -7.09
N GLU A 422 -15.72 -4.53 -7.51
CA GLU A 422 -14.61 -4.97 -6.66
C GLU A 422 -13.90 -3.73 -6.11
N ILE A 423 -14.47 -3.20 -5.02
CA ILE A 423 -14.14 -1.91 -4.42
C ILE A 423 -13.97 -2.03 -2.91
N THR A 424 -13.27 -1.06 -2.33
CA THR A 424 -12.98 -0.99 -0.89
C THR A 424 -13.97 -0.08 -0.14
N VAL A 425 -14.01 -0.18 1.19
CA VAL A 425 -15.06 0.43 2.04
C VAL A 425 -15.14 1.95 1.88
N GLY A 426 -14.00 2.63 1.74
CA GLY A 426 -13.97 4.08 1.47
C GLY A 426 -14.65 4.48 0.16
N VAL A 427 -14.52 3.67 -0.89
CA VAL A 427 -15.21 3.89 -2.18
C VAL A 427 -16.72 3.64 -2.02
N MET A 428 -17.13 2.63 -1.26
CA MET A 428 -18.54 2.38 -0.94
C MET A 428 -19.16 3.58 -0.19
N GLU A 429 -18.50 4.07 0.87
CA GLU A 429 -18.98 5.24 1.62
C GLU A 429 -19.10 6.48 0.71
N LYS A 430 -18.07 6.77 -0.10
CA LYS A 430 -18.05 7.95 -0.98
C LYS A 430 -19.09 7.88 -2.10
N ALA A 431 -19.36 6.68 -2.61
CA ALA A 431 -20.41 6.46 -3.60
C ALA A 431 -21.81 6.65 -3.00
N VAL A 432 -22.05 6.21 -1.76
CA VAL A 432 -23.32 6.45 -1.05
C VAL A 432 -23.51 7.93 -0.74
N GLU A 433 -22.47 8.66 -0.33
CA GLU A 433 -22.51 10.12 -0.16
C GLU A 433 -22.82 10.85 -1.47
N THR A 434 -22.09 10.53 -2.53
CA THR A 434 -22.31 11.11 -3.87
C THR A 434 -23.73 10.82 -4.35
N ALA A 435 -24.22 9.59 -4.19
CA ALA A 435 -25.58 9.22 -4.56
C ALA A 435 -26.65 9.94 -3.73
N LYS A 436 -26.43 10.21 -2.44
CA LYS A 436 -27.30 11.09 -1.63
C LYS A 436 -27.34 12.51 -2.21
N LEU A 437 -26.18 13.12 -2.45
CA LEU A 437 -26.06 14.48 -3.01
C LEU A 437 -26.70 14.59 -4.40
N MET A 438 -26.61 13.55 -5.23
CA MET A 438 -27.30 13.47 -6.53
C MET A 438 -28.82 13.32 -6.41
N SER A 439 -29.33 12.72 -5.32
CA SER A 439 -30.77 12.46 -5.17
C SER A 439 -31.58 13.70 -4.77
N ARG A 440 -30.91 14.73 -4.22
CA ARG A 440 -31.34 16.10 -3.84
C ARG A 440 -32.58 16.29 -2.94
N GLU A 441 -33.57 15.44 -3.04
CA GLU A 441 -34.79 15.35 -2.20
C GLU A 441 -35.48 13.97 -2.32
N SER A 442 -35.16 13.21 -3.37
CA SER A 442 -35.70 11.87 -3.62
C SER A 442 -35.02 10.75 -2.81
N LEU A 443 -35.72 9.62 -2.66
CA LEU A 443 -35.19 8.40 -2.04
C LEU A 443 -33.95 7.87 -2.78
N LEU A 444 -32.99 7.32 -2.02
CA LEU A 444 -31.72 6.82 -2.54
C LEU A 444 -31.92 5.56 -3.39
N THR A 445 -31.95 5.72 -4.71
CA THR A 445 -32.10 4.56 -5.61
C THR A 445 -30.78 3.80 -5.81
N PRO A 446 -30.82 2.47 -6.00
CA PRO A 446 -29.64 1.70 -6.42
C PRO A 446 -29.00 2.19 -7.72
N LYS A 447 -29.77 2.83 -8.61
CA LYS A 447 -29.30 3.43 -9.86
C LYS A 447 -28.37 4.62 -9.60
N ASN A 448 -28.66 5.46 -8.60
CA ASN A 448 -27.82 6.60 -8.25
C ASN A 448 -26.47 6.13 -7.68
N ILE A 449 -26.48 5.08 -6.84
CA ILE A 449 -25.26 4.44 -6.32
C ILE A 449 -24.43 3.85 -7.47
N ARG A 450 -25.04 3.05 -8.35
CA ARG A 450 -24.36 2.51 -9.55
C ARG A 450 -23.74 3.61 -10.41
N THR A 451 -24.44 4.73 -10.61
CA THR A 451 -23.95 5.85 -11.43
C THR A 451 -22.72 6.53 -10.79
N ALA A 452 -22.73 6.72 -9.46
CA ALA A 452 -21.56 7.22 -8.73
C ALA A 452 -20.39 6.22 -8.76
N LEU A 453 -20.69 4.92 -8.59
CA LEU A 453 -19.70 3.84 -8.63
C LEU A 453 -19.04 3.71 -10.00
N ASP A 454 -19.84 3.65 -11.10
CA ASP A 454 -19.34 3.56 -12.47
C ASP A 454 -18.30 4.66 -12.76
N LYS A 455 -18.56 5.89 -12.30
CA LYS A 455 -17.63 7.01 -12.46
C LYS A 455 -16.38 6.90 -11.58
N SER A 456 -16.50 6.43 -10.34
CA SER A 456 -15.33 6.17 -9.48
C SER A 456 -14.47 5.01 -10.00
N PHE A 457 -15.08 3.97 -10.56
CA PHE A 457 -14.41 2.78 -11.07
C PHE A 457 -13.72 3.06 -12.43
N GLU A 458 -14.39 3.79 -13.32
CA GLU A 458 -13.83 4.28 -14.59
C GLU A 458 -12.58 5.14 -14.36
N LEU A 459 -12.55 5.95 -13.28
CA LEU A 459 -11.37 6.70 -12.85
C LEU A 459 -10.26 5.80 -12.25
N LEU A 460 -10.62 4.87 -11.36
CA LEU A 460 -9.65 4.04 -10.61
C LEU A 460 -9.04 2.88 -11.42
N LYS A 461 -9.71 2.42 -12.49
CA LYS A 461 -9.28 1.27 -13.30
C LYS A 461 -9.12 1.57 -14.79
N GLY A 462 -9.38 2.80 -15.24
CA GLY A 462 -9.30 3.20 -16.66
C GLY A 462 -10.34 2.52 -17.58
N ARG A 463 -11.22 1.69 -17.01
CA ARG A 463 -12.28 0.95 -17.70
C ARG A 463 -13.53 0.94 -16.83
N LYS A 464 -14.70 0.85 -17.46
CA LYS A 464 -15.96 0.57 -16.76
C LYS A 464 -15.88 -0.81 -16.07
N PRO A 465 -16.65 -1.05 -15.00
CA PRO A 465 -16.72 -2.37 -14.40
C PRO A 465 -17.16 -3.40 -15.45
N GLU A 466 -16.31 -4.41 -15.66
CA GLU A 466 -16.73 -5.63 -16.31
C GLU A 466 -17.78 -6.26 -15.39
N LYS A 467 -19.00 -6.43 -15.90
CA LYS A 467 -20.04 -7.15 -15.18
C LYS A 467 -19.59 -8.59 -15.04
N LYS A 468 -19.00 -8.95 -13.88
CA LYS A 468 -18.66 -10.33 -13.49
C LYS A 468 -19.97 -11.14 -13.47
N SER A 469 -20.32 -11.68 -14.63
CA SER A 469 -21.62 -12.28 -14.89
C SER A 469 -21.65 -13.72 -14.41
N PHE A 470 -22.10 -13.89 -13.17
CA PHE A 470 -23.04 -15.00 -12.92
C PHE A 470 -24.10 -14.96 -14.03
N PRO A 471 -24.39 -16.09 -14.71
CA PRO A 471 -25.36 -16.10 -15.81
C PRO A 471 -26.71 -15.56 -15.33
N SER A 472 -27.06 -14.36 -15.82
CA SER A 472 -28.30 -13.66 -15.49
C SER A 472 -29.54 -14.53 -15.77
N LYS A 473 -30.71 -14.23 -15.20
CA LYS A 473 -31.98 -14.93 -15.50
C LYS A 473 -32.23 -15.14 -17.00
N LYS A 474 -31.85 -14.19 -17.87
CA LYS A 474 -31.86 -14.32 -19.35
C LYS A 474 -31.05 -15.48 -19.96
N TYR A 475 -30.12 -16.07 -19.22
CA TYR A 475 -29.34 -17.25 -19.61
C TYR A 475 -29.97 -18.56 -19.07
N GLN A 476 -30.83 -18.49 -18.06
CA GLN A 476 -31.63 -19.63 -17.61
C GLN A 476 -32.76 -19.94 -18.61
N GLU A 477 -33.24 -18.92 -19.32
CA GLU A 477 -34.28 -19.01 -20.36
C GLU A 477 -33.83 -19.69 -21.67
N SER A 478 -32.56 -20.14 -21.80
CA SER A 478 -32.02 -20.63 -23.08
C SER A 478 -30.99 -21.77 -23.02
N PHE A 479 -30.86 -22.50 -21.91
CA PHE A 479 -29.96 -23.66 -21.83
C PHE A 479 -30.68 -24.87 -21.22
N ASP A 480 -31.20 -25.71 -22.10
CA ASP A 480 -31.82 -26.99 -21.74
C ASP A 480 -30.78 -28.12 -21.76
N LEU A 481 -30.76 -28.90 -20.67
CA LEU A 481 -29.89 -30.06 -20.48
C LEU A 481 -30.28 -31.21 -21.44
N SER A 482 -31.53 -31.26 -21.91
CA SER A 482 -32.02 -32.25 -22.88
C SER A 482 -31.19 -32.27 -24.17
N LEU A 483 -30.67 -31.11 -24.59
CA LEU A 483 -29.90 -30.92 -25.83
C LEU A 483 -28.42 -31.33 -25.69
N LEU A 484 -28.00 -31.89 -24.56
CA LEU A 484 -26.62 -32.31 -24.33
C LEU A 484 -26.43 -33.81 -24.62
N ASN A 485 -26.00 -34.17 -25.83
CA ASN A 485 -25.53 -35.53 -26.10
C ASN A 485 -24.21 -35.79 -25.37
N THR A 486 -24.29 -36.36 -24.18
CA THR A 486 -23.13 -36.70 -23.34
C THR A 486 -23.10 -38.19 -22.98
N THR A 487 -21.92 -38.71 -22.68
CA THR A 487 -21.78 -40.04 -22.05
C THR A 487 -22.52 -40.09 -20.70
N PRO A 488 -23.10 -41.24 -20.30
CA PRO A 488 -24.09 -41.35 -19.21
C PRO A 488 -23.46 -41.26 -17.80
N LEU A 489 -22.96 -40.06 -17.47
CA LEU A 489 -22.25 -39.75 -16.23
C LEU A 489 -22.80 -38.46 -15.57
N HIS A 490 -23.68 -37.73 -16.26
CA HIS A 490 -24.22 -36.43 -15.86
C HIS A 490 -24.91 -36.44 -14.49
N GLU A 491 -25.84 -37.37 -14.24
CA GLU A 491 -26.48 -37.51 -12.92
C GLU A 491 -25.48 -37.83 -11.81
N SER A 492 -24.53 -38.72 -12.07
CA SER A 492 -23.48 -39.09 -11.10
C SER A 492 -22.57 -37.91 -10.78
N LEU A 493 -22.29 -37.06 -11.77
CA LEU A 493 -21.52 -35.83 -11.59
C LEU A 493 -22.28 -34.82 -10.72
N ILE A 494 -23.57 -34.57 -10.99
CA ILE A 494 -24.39 -33.66 -10.15
C ILE A 494 -24.42 -34.16 -8.70
N ARG A 495 -24.68 -35.46 -8.48
CA ARG A 495 -24.69 -36.06 -7.14
C ARG A 495 -23.32 -35.96 -6.44
N ALA A 496 -22.22 -36.14 -7.17
CA ALA A 496 -20.87 -36.00 -6.63
C ALA A 496 -20.52 -34.55 -6.26
N LEU A 497 -20.97 -33.57 -7.07
CA LEU A 497 -20.80 -32.15 -6.78
C LEU A 497 -21.65 -31.72 -5.57
N ASP A 498 -22.92 -32.10 -5.52
CA ASP A 498 -23.82 -31.81 -4.39
C ASP A 498 -23.33 -32.44 -3.07
N HIS A 499 -22.76 -33.65 -3.13
CA HIS A 499 -22.07 -34.24 -1.98
C HIS A 499 -20.85 -33.39 -1.57
N PHE A 500 -19.97 -33.04 -2.52
CA PHE A 500 -18.75 -32.27 -2.24
C PHE A 500 -19.04 -30.87 -1.66
N THR A 501 -20.10 -30.19 -2.13
CA THR A 501 -20.49 -28.88 -1.61
C THR A 501 -21.09 -28.95 -0.21
N LYS A 502 -21.73 -30.07 0.17
CA LYS A 502 -22.34 -30.30 1.50
C LYS A 502 -21.35 -30.88 2.53
N THR A 503 -20.35 -31.64 2.13
CA THR A 503 -19.32 -32.17 3.06
C THR A 503 -18.40 -31.04 3.56
N PRO A 504 -18.22 -30.86 4.87
CA PRO A 504 -17.27 -29.89 5.42
C PRO A 504 -15.84 -30.30 5.09
N GLU A 505 -14.96 -29.33 4.85
CA GLU A 505 -13.65 -29.60 4.23
C GLU A 505 -12.76 -30.59 5.01
N LYS A 506 -12.83 -30.55 6.34
CA LYS A 506 -12.07 -31.44 7.25
C LYS A 506 -12.46 -32.92 7.15
N GLU A 507 -13.59 -33.24 6.50
CA GLU A 507 -14.13 -34.59 6.34
C GLU A 507 -14.05 -35.10 4.87
N ARG A 508 -13.51 -34.31 3.95
CA ARG A 508 -13.45 -34.67 2.52
C ARG A 508 -12.35 -35.69 2.24
N LEU A 509 -12.74 -36.85 1.68
CA LEU A 509 -11.82 -37.90 1.20
C LEU A 509 -10.97 -37.49 -0.02
N LEU A 510 -11.40 -36.47 -0.77
CA LEU A 510 -10.70 -35.90 -1.93
C LEU A 510 -10.64 -34.37 -1.81
N PRO A 511 -9.50 -33.72 -2.13
CA PRO A 511 -9.33 -32.28 -1.96
C PRO A 511 -10.15 -31.47 -2.97
N CYS A 512 -10.28 -31.96 -4.20
CA CYS A 512 -10.95 -31.28 -5.31
C CYS A 512 -11.83 -32.21 -6.14
N VAL A 513 -12.73 -31.63 -6.94
CA VAL A 513 -13.48 -32.33 -7.99
C VAL A 513 -13.01 -31.79 -9.35
N SER A 514 -12.24 -32.58 -10.08
CA SER A 514 -11.68 -32.20 -11.38
C SER A 514 -12.43 -32.87 -12.55
N VAL A 515 -12.92 -32.06 -13.48
CA VAL A 515 -13.79 -32.49 -14.58
C VAL A 515 -13.23 -32.02 -15.94
N CYS A 516 -12.85 -32.96 -16.80
CA CYS A 516 -12.52 -32.69 -18.20
C CYS A 516 -13.78 -32.81 -19.07
N LEU A 517 -14.21 -31.72 -19.69
CA LEU A 517 -15.29 -31.65 -20.65
C LEU A 517 -14.68 -31.66 -22.06
N HIS A 518 -14.93 -32.72 -22.86
CA HIS A 518 -14.27 -32.88 -24.15
C HIS A 518 -15.23 -33.27 -25.28
N GLY A 519 -14.93 -32.83 -26.50
CA GLY A 519 -15.74 -33.12 -27.69
C GLY A 519 -15.76 -31.96 -28.68
N PRO A 520 -16.55 -32.05 -29.77
CA PRO A 520 -16.60 -31.03 -30.81
C PRO A 520 -16.91 -29.61 -30.29
N PRO A 521 -16.51 -28.54 -31.02
CA PRO A 521 -16.96 -27.18 -30.72
C PRO A 521 -18.49 -27.07 -30.86
N GLY A 522 -19.12 -26.10 -30.18
CA GLY A 522 -20.57 -25.87 -30.24
C GLY A 522 -21.45 -26.84 -29.43
N THR A 523 -20.87 -27.88 -28.81
CA THR A 523 -21.60 -28.92 -28.05
C THR A 523 -22.08 -28.52 -26.64
N GLY A 524 -21.83 -27.28 -26.19
CA GLY A 524 -22.31 -26.79 -24.89
C GLY A 524 -21.37 -26.99 -23.70
N LYS A 525 -20.15 -27.53 -23.88
CA LYS A 525 -19.14 -27.76 -22.81
C LYS A 525 -19.07 -26.65 -21.75
N SER A 526 -18.70 -25.44 -22.17
CA SER A 526 -18.53 -24.27 -21.29
C SER A 526 -19.85 -23.69 -20.76
N ALA A 527 -20.99 -24.11 -21.33
CA ALA A 527 -22.32 -23.74 -20.86
C ALA A 527 -22.84 -24.69 -19.77
N LEU A 528 -22.49 -25.99 -19.81
CA LEU A 528 -22.76 -26.92 -18.71
C LEU A 528 -22.11 -26.45 -17.41
N ALA A 529 -20.83 -26.06 -17.45
CA ALA A 529 -20.14 -25.52 -16.26
C ALA A 529 -20.81 -24.23 -15.72
N ARG A 530 -21.38 -23.40 -16.60
CA ARG A 530 -22.17 -22.20 -16.21
C ARG A 530 -23.52 -22.57 -15.58
N HIS A 531 -24.17 -23.63 -16.06
CA HIS A 531 -25.41 -24.15 -15.49
C HIS A 531 -25.17 -24.72 -14.08
N LEU A 532 -24.18 -25.61 -13.94
CA LEU A 532 -23.83 -26.25 -12.66
C LEU A 532 -23.38 -25.24 -11.61
N ALA A 533 -22.65 -24.19 -11.97
CA ALA A 533 -22.29 -23.12 -11.03
C ALA A 533 -23.50 -22.34 -10.50
N ASN A 534 -24.51 -22.11 -11.34
CA ASN A 534 -25.79 -21.52 -10.92
C ASN A 534 -26.60 -22.47 -10.04
N GLU A 535 -26.70 -23.76 -10.40
CA GLU A 535 -27.42 -24.79 -9.64
C GLU A 535 -26.83 -25.00 -8.23
N LEU A 536 -25.50 -24.91 -8.10
CA LEU A 536 -24.77 -25.02 -6.84
C LEU A 536 -24.60 -23.67 -6.09
N GLU A 537 -25.24 -22.59 -6.58
CA GLU A 537 -25.13 -21.19 -6.12
C GLU A 537 -23.69 -20.63 -5.95
N ARG A 538 -22.69 -21.20 -6.63
CA ARG A 538 -21.26 -20.86 -6.46
C ARG A 538 -20.74 -19.88 -7.53
N PRO A 539 -19.75 -19.02 -7.20
CA PRO A 539 -19.12 -18.15 -8.18
C PRO A 539 -18.37 -18.95 -9.25
N LEU A 540 -18.46 -18.51 -10.51
CA LEU A 540 -17.78 -19.12 -11.64
C LEU A 540 -16.59 -18.27 -12.11
N PHE A 541 -15.38 -18.79 -11.92
CA PHE A 541 -14.15 -18.17 -12.38
C PHE A 541 -13.79 -18.70 -13.76
N VAL A 542 -14.20 -17.98 -14.81
CA VAL A 542 -13.84 -18.32 -16.18
C VAL A 542 -12.46 -17.74 -16.50
N LYS A 543 -11.48 -18.62 -16.75
CA LYS A 543 -10.12 -18.27 -17.20
C LYS A 543 -9.91 -18.87 -18.58
N ARG A 544 -9.33 -18.12 -19.51
CA ARG A 544 -8.82 -18.65 -20.80
C ARG A 544 -7.33 -18.88 -20.69
N ALA A 545 -6.77 -19.68 -21.60
CA ALA A 545 -5.32 -19.83 -21.70
C ALA A 545 -4.59 -18.48 -21.88
N SER A 546 -5.17 -17.53 -22.63
CA SER A 546 -4.66 -16.16 -22.77
C SER A 546 -4.50 -15.39 -21.45
N ASP A 547 -5.25 -15.77 -20.43
CA ASP A 547 -5.35 -15.04 -19.16
C ASP A 547 -4.39 -15.65 -18.12
N LEU A 548 -3.95 -16.88 -18.36
CA LEU A 548 -2.99 -17.62 -17.54
C LEU A 548 -1.57 -17.47 -18.09
N LEU A 549 -1.39 -17.54 -19.41
CA LEU A 549 -0.07 -17.50 -20.05
C LEU A 549 0.57 -16.12 -20.04
N SER A 550 1.84 -16.04 -19.64
CA SER A 550 2.66 -14.83 -19.69
C SER A 550 3.96 -15.06 -20.46
N MET A 551 4.42 -14.04 -21.20
CA MET A 551 5.71 -14.06 -21.90
C MET A 551 6.92 -13.84 -20.97
N PHE A 552 6.68 -13.44 -19.72
CA PHE A 552 7.73 -13.20 -18.74
C PHE A 552 8.00 -14.45 -17.89
N VAL A 553 9.26 -14.71 -17.58
CA VAL A 553 9.70 -15.81 -16.71
C VAL A 553 9.04 -15.67 -15.33
N GLY A 554 8.46 -16.75 -14.80
CA GLY A 554 7.68 -16.75 -13.55
C GLY A 554 6.26 -16.17 -13.66
N GLY A 555 5.95 -15.39 -14.70
CA GLY A 555 4.64 -14.74 -14.84
C GLY A 555 3.47 -15.72 -15.00
N THR A 556 3.68 -16.85 -15.68
CA THR A 556 2.62 -17.88 -15.84
C THR A 556 2.35 -18.64 -14.52
N GLU A 557 3.38 -18.82 -13.70
CA GLU A 557 3.30 -19.46 -12.38
C GLU A 557 2.51 -18.59 -11.40
N ALA A 558 2.81 -17.28 -11.36
CA ALA A 558 2.05 -16.30 -10.60
C ALA A 558 0.57 -16.25 -11.02
N ASN A 559 0.28 -16.16 -12.33
CA ASN A 559 -1.08 -16.13 -12.87
C ASN A 559 -1.88 -17.41 -12.56
N LEU A 560 -1.25 -18.59 -12.63
CA LEU A 560 -1.87 -19.86 -12.26
C LEU A 560 -2.18 -19.88 -10.76
N SER A 561 -1.19 -19.60 -9.91
CA SER A 561 -1.35 -19.56 -8.45
C SER A 561 -2.44 -18.58 -8.03
N GLU A 562 -2.49 -17.37 -8.59
CA GLU A 562 -3.56 -16.40 -8.33
C GLU A 562 -4.94 -16.92 -8.75
N ALA A 563 -5.06 -17.52 -9.94
CA ALA A 563 -6.34 -18.06 -10.43
C ALA A 563 -6.89 -19.22 -9.56
N PHE A 564 -6.01 -20.12 -9.11
CA PHE A 564 -6.38 -21.21 -8.19
C PHE A 564 -6.70 -20.69 -6.78
N SER A 565 -6.01 -19.65 -6.32
CA SER A 565 -6.27 -18.97 -5.03
C SER A 565 -7.62 -18.24 -5.05
N GLU A 566 -7.91 -17.41 -6.07
CA GLU A 566 -9.17 -16.68 -6.25
C GLU A 566 -10.38 -17.63 -6.21
N ALA A 567 -10.29 -18.76 -6.91
CA ALA A 567 -11.34 -19.77 -6.94
C ALA A 567 -11.50 -20.51 -5.60
N THR A 568 -10.42 -20.72 -4.84
CA THR A 568 -10.49 -21.37 -3.52
C THR A 568 -11.12 -20.44 -2.48
N GLU A 569 -10.69 -19.18 -2.44
CA GLU A 569 -11.12 -18.18 -1.45
C GLU A 569 -12.61 -17.84 -1.53
N GLU A 570 -13.16 -17.60 -2.73
CA GLU A 570 -14.61 -17.39 -2.88
C GLU A 570 -15.42 -18.72 -2.90
N ASN A 571 -14.78 -19.87 -2.58
CA ASN A 571 -15.42 -21.20 -2.62
C ASN A 571 -16.05 -21.52 -3.99
N GLY A 572 -15.43 -21.06 -5.07
CA GLY A 572 -15.97 -21.07 -6.41
C GLY A 572 -15.81 -22.37 -7.17
N ILE A 573 -16.31 -22.31 -8.40
CA ILE A 573 -16.07 -23.26 -9.48
C ILE A 573 -15.15 -22.56 -10.47
N MET A 574 -13.97 -23.13 -10.73
CA MET A 574 -13.11 -22.65 -11.81
C MET A 574 -13.48 -23.33 -13.13
N LEU A 575 -13.55 -22.55 -14.21
CA LEU A 575 -13.73 -23.02 -15.58
C LEU A 575 -12.54 -22.53 -16.40
N ILE A 576 -11.68 -23.45 -16.84
CA ILE A 576 -10.63 -23.14 -17.80
C ILE A 576 -11.11 -23.55 -19.19
N ASP A 577 -11.36 -22.57 -20.04
CA ASP A 577 -11.79 -22.80 -21.44
C ASP A 577 -10.56 -23.03 -22.34
N GLU A 578 -10.66 -24.02 -23.24
CA GLU A 578 -9.68 -24.33 -24.30
C GLU A 578 -8.28 -24.73 -23.79
N VAL A 579 -8.22 -25.65 -22.82
CA VAL A 579 -6.95 -26.13 -22.22
C VAL A 579 -6.04 -26.87 -23.21
N ASP A 580 -6.59 -27.33 -24.35
CA ASP A 580 -5.84 -27.89 -25.48
C ASP A 580 -4.95 -26.88 -26.21
N THR A 581 -4.92 -25.62 -25.79
CA THR A 581 -3.97 -24.60 -26.24
C THR A 581 -2.68 -24.51 -25.41
N PHE A 582 -2.66 -25.02 -24.17
CA PHE A 582 -1.47 -24.93 -23.29
C PHE A 582 -1.10 -26.22 -22.55
N LEU A 583 -2.02 -27.18 -22.40
CA LEU A 583 -1.76 -28.51 -21.81
C LEU A 583 -1.44 -29.57 -22.89
N LEU A 584 -0.66 -29.17 -23.89
CA LEU A 584 -0.24 -30.00 -25.01
C LEU A 584 0.72 -31.12 -24.55
N ASP A 585 0.73 -32.24 -25.28
CA ASP A 585 1.66 -33.34 -25.03
C ASP A 585 3.13 -32.90 -25.13
N ARG A 586 3.87 -33.17 -24.05
CA ARG A 586 5.29 -32.87 -23.87
C ARG A 586 6.18 -33.63 -24.85
N SER A 587 5.74 -34.76 -25.40
CA SER A 587 6.57 -35.63 -26.26
C SER A 587 7.07 -34.91 -27.52
N GLY A 588 6.34 -33.91 -27.99
CA GLY A 588 6.70 -33.04 -29.12
C GLY A 588 7.05 -31.60 -28.74
N ALA A 589 7.23 -31.29 -27.44
CA ALA A 589 7.50 -29.93 -26.98
C ALA A 589 8.82 -29.38 -27.56
N SER A 590 8.75 -28.18 -28.14
CA SER A 590 9.87 -27.53 -28.82
C SER A 590 10.60 -26.52 -27.92
N ARG A 591 9.99 -26.14 -26.79
CA ARG A 591 10.51 -25.11 -25.87
C ARG A 591 10.37 -25.57 -24.43
N SER A 592 11.40 -25.33 -23.62
CA SER A 592 11.41 -25.74 -22.20
C SER A 592 10.26 -25.18 -21.36
N TRP A 593 9.77 -23.97 -21.68
CA TRP A 593 8.65 -23.37 -20.95
C TRP A 593 7.32 -24.12 -21.13
N GLU A 594 7.12 -24.82 -22.26
CA GLU A 594 5.92 -25.60 -22.53
C GLU A 594 5.79 -26.70 -21.46
N VAL A 595 6.89 -27.41 -21.17
CA VAL A 595 6.96 -28.46 -20.13
C VAL A 595 6.79 -27.88 -18.72
N THR A 596 7.35 -26.70 -18.43
CA THR A 596 7.21 -26.04 -17.13
C THR A 596 5.76 -25.65 -16.83
N GLN A 597 5.01 -25.16 -17.83
CA GLN A 597 3.61 -24.75 -17.65
C GLN A 597 2.69 -25.95 -17.36
N VAL A 598 2.88 -27.08 -18.03
CA VAL A 598 2.12 -28.30 -17.73
C VAL A 598 2.48 -28.85 -16.34
N ASN A 599 3.74 -28.77 -15.92
CA ASN A 599 4.14 -29.10 -14.55
C ASN A 599 3.43 -28.23 -13.51
N GLU A 600 3.46 -26.91 -13.68
CA GLU A 600 2.88 -26.00 -12.69
C GLU A 600 1.36 -26.13 -12.61
N PHE A 601 0.68 -26.31 -13.75
CA PHE A 601 -0.75 -26.62 -13.74
C PHE A 601 -1.08 -27.91 -12.96
N LEU A 602 -0.24 -28.95 -13.04
CA LEU A 602 -0.41 -30.16 -12.23
C LEU A 602 -0.18 -29.89 -10.74
N THR A 603 0.88 -29.15 -10.38
CA THR A 603 1.16 -28.76 -8.98
C THR A 603 -0.05 -28.05 -8.36
N GLN A 604 -0.60 -27.05 -9.05
CA GLN A 604 -1.77 -26.30 -8.59
C GLN A 604 -3.03 -27.18 -8.49
N LEU A 605 -3.27 -28.06 -9.48
CA LEU A 605 -4.40 -28.99 -9.50
C LEU A 605 -4.37 -29.99 -8.33
N GLU A 606 -3.18 -30.38 -7.86
CA GLU A 606 -3.00 -31.26 -6.70
C GLU A 606 -3.22 -30.55 -5.36
N GLN A 607 -2.91 -29.25 -5.28
CA GLN A 607 -3.10 -28.46 -4.06
C GLN A 607 -4.53 -27.91 -3.91
N PHE A 608 -5.24 -27.71 -5.04
CA PHE A 608 -6.56 -27.08 -5.11
C PHE A 608 -7.61 -27.69 -4.18
N ARG A 609 -8.47 -26.83 -3.60
CA ARG A 609 -9.54 -27.19 -2.65
C ARG A 609 -10.94 -26.80 -3.14
N GLY A 610 -11.26 -27.13 -4.40
CA GLY A 610 -12.52 -26.72 -5.02
C GLY A 610 -12.97 -27.59 -6.19
N ILE A 611 -13.87 -27.03 -7.01
CA ILE A 611 -14.41 -27.67 -8.21
C ILE A 611 -13.76 -27.02 -9.43
N ILE A 612 -13.19 -27.81 -10.34
CA ILE A 612 -12.56 -27.33 -11.58
C ILE A 612 -13.13 -28.06 -12.80
N PHE A 613 -13.62 -27.29 -13.76
CA PHE A 613 -13.94 -27.74 -15.10
C PHE A 613 -12.85 -27.27 -16.08
N ALA A 614 -12.39 -28.16 -16.94
CA ALA A 614 -11.51 -27.84 -18.06
C ALA A 614 -12.19 -28.22 -19.37
N THR A 615 -12.25 -27.32 -20.35
CA THR A 615 -12.82 -27.63 -21.68
C THR A 615 -11.73 -27.86 -22.71
N THR A 616 -11.93 -28.86 -23.57
CA THR A 616 -11.04 -29.15 -24.70
C THR A 616 -11.84 -29.51 -25.94
N ASN A 617 -11.36 -29.09 -27.11
CA ASN A 617 -11.86 -29.55 -28.40
C ASN A 617 -11.09 -30.78 -28.92
N ARG A 618 -9.86 -30.98 -28.44
CA ARG A 618 -8.91 -32.03 -28.83
C ARG A 618 -8.38 -32.78 -27.60
N LEU A 619 -9.09 -33.83 -27.17
CA LEU A 619 -8.61 -34.69 -26.08
C LEU A 619 -7.28 -35.39 -26.45
N GLU A 620 -7.13 -35.76 -27.72
CA GLU A 620 -5.98 -36.52 -28.26
C GLU A 620 -4.66 -35.74 -28.26
N SER A 621 -4.68 -34.42 -28.10
CA SER A 621 -3.46 -33.60 -28.02
C SER A 621 -3.11 -33.15 -26.59
N LEU A 622 -3.84 -33.63 -25.57
CA LEU A 622 -3.55 -33.31 -24.17
C LEU A 622 -2.49 -34.24 -23.57
N ASP A 623 -1.66 -33.68 -22.69
CA ASP A 623 -0.68 -34.39 -21.88
C ASP A 623 -1.30 -35.55 -21.06
N GLU A 624 -0.64 -36.71 -21.05
CA GLU A 624 -1.21 -37.90 -20.42
C GLU A 624 -1.26 -37.80 -18.88
N ALA A 625 -0.35 -37.06 -18.24
CA ALA A 625 -0.38 -36.86 -16.79
C ALA A 625 -1.53 -35.92 -16.38
N VAL A 626 -1.80 -34.87 -17.18
CA VAL A 626 -3.02 -34.04 -17.09
C VAL A 626 -4.27 -34.91 -17.21
N LEU A 627 -4.34 -35.78 -18.22
CA LEU A 627 -5.46 -36.71 -18.39
C LEU A 627 -5.60 -37.67 -17.20
N ARG A 628 -4.52 -38.06 -16.51
CA ARG A 628 -4.58 -38.91 -15.30
C ARG A 628 -5.06 -38.17 -14.04
N ARG A 629 -4.97 -36.83 -13.96
CA ARG A 629 -5.42 -36.03 -12.80
C ARG A 629 -6.87 -35.54 -12.87
N PHE A 630 -7.55 -35.65 -14.00
CA PHE A 630 -8.99 -35.38 -14.11
C PHE A 630 -9.82 -36.58 -13.63
N THR A 631 -10.48 -36.42 -12.48
CA THR A 631 -11.35 -37.44 -11.83
C THR A 631 -12.51 -37.84 -12.73
N PHE A 632 -13.14 -36.86 -13.38
CA PHE A 632 -14.26 -37.07 -14.30
C PHE A 632 -13.91 -36.64 -15.72
N LYS A 633 -14.37 -37.41 -16.70
CA LYS A 633 -14.15 -37.16 -18.13
C LYS A 633 -15.49 -37.31 -18.85
N LEU A 634 -16.06 -36.20 -19.30
CA LEU A 634 -17.38 -36.18 -19.94
C LEU A 634 -17.21 -35.93 -21.44
N LYS A 635 -17.50 -36.96 -22.25
CA LYS A 635 -17.51 -36.86 -23.70
C LYS A 635 -18.84 -36.25 -24.16
N PHE A 636 -18.74 -35.14 -24.88
CA PHE A 636 -19.81 -34.55 -25.67
C PHE A 636 -19.74 -35.09 -27.10
N ASN A 637 -20.89 -35.48 -27.65
CA ASN A 637 -21.05 -35.91 -29.04
C ASN A 637 -21.88 -34.88 -29.82
N TYR A 638 -22.06 -35.13 -31.12
CA TYR A 638 -23.05 -34.45 -31.95
C TYR A 638 -24.48 -34.86 -31.56
N LEU A 639 -25.48 -34.03 -31.84
CA LEU A 639 -26.86 -34.27 -31.43
C LEU A 639 -27.43 -35.58 -32.02
N ASN A 640 -28.12 -36.37 -31.18
CA ASN A 640 -28.90 -37.53 -31.66
C ASN A 640 -30.12 -37.05 -32.50
N GLN A 641 -30.93 -37.94 -33.06
CA GLN A 641 -32.07 -37.50 -33.91
C GLN A 641 -33.10 -36.67 -33.13
N GLU A 642 -33.62 -37.21 -32.02
CA GLU A 642 -34.61 -36.58 -31.14
C GLU A 642 -34.15 -35.19 -30.68
N GLN A 643 -32.86 -35.05 -30.36
CA GLN A 643 -32.23 -33.80 -29.94
C GLN A 643 -32.04 -32.80 -31.09
N ARG A 644 -31.91 -33.23 -32.35
CA ARG A 644 -31.90 -32.30 -33.51
C ARG A 644 -33.29 -31.76 -33.79
N GLU A 645 -34.31 -32.60 -33.67
CA GLU A 645 -35.73 -32.22 -33.77
C GLU A 645 -36.08 -31.24 -32.64
N MET A 646 -35.75 -31.59 -31.39
CA MET A 646 -35.94 -30.70 -30.23
C MET A 646 -35.15 -29.39 -30.35
N ALA A 647 -33.87 -29.43 -30.78
CA ALA A 647 -33.08 -28.22 -31.00
C ALA A 647 -33.70 -27.31 -32.08
N PHE A 648 -34.25 -27.86 -33.16
CA PHE A 648 -34.94 -27.10 -34.19
C PHE A 648 -36.14 -26.33 -33.61
N HIS A 649 -37.02 -27.04 -32.89
CA HIS A 649 -38.20 -26.44 -32.26
C HIS A 649 -37.81 -25.36 -31.23
N CYS A 650 -36.90 -25.66 -30.30
CA CYS A 650 -36.47 -24.71 -29.27
C CYS A 650 -35.85 -23.41 -29.81
N HIS A 651 -35.12 -23.47 -30.93
CA HIS A 651 -34.44 -22.28 -31.48
C HIS A 651 -35.29 -21.49 -32.49
N PHE A 652 -36.18 -22.15 -33.25
CA PHE A 652 -36.85 -21.55 -34.42
C PHE A 652 -38.37 -21.43 -34.34
N ASP A 653 -39.10 -22.22 -33.54
CA ASP A 653 -40.56 -22.04 -33.40
C ASP A 653 -40.95 -20.62 -32.92
N PRO A 654 -40.20 -19.96 -32.00
CA PRO A 654 -40.45 -18.57 -31.62
C PRO A 654 -40.30 -17.55 -32.77
N LEU A 655 -39.59 -17.91 -33.84
CA LEU A 655 -39.38 -17.06 -35.01
C LEU A 655 -40.40 -17.34 -36.13
N LEU A 656 -40.81 -18.59 -36.30
CA LEU A 656 -41.55 -19.07 -37.47
C LEU A 656 -43.08 -18.99 -37.36
N LYS A 657 -43.65 -18.84 -36.15
CA LYS A 657 -45.11 -18.81 -35.90
C LYS A 657 -45.88 -19.98 -36.58
N LEU A 658 -45.32 -21.19 -36.52
CA LEU A 658 -45.77 -22.32 -37.35
C LEU A 658 -47.20 -22.80 -37.05
N SER A 659 -47.84 -23.29 -38.12
CA SER A 659 -48.94 -24.25 -38.01
C SER A 659 -48.42 -25.67 -38.29
N LYS A 660 -48.93 -26.66 -37.57
CA LYS A 660 -48.42 -28.06 -37.50
C LYS A 660 -48.58 -28.92 -38.77
N LYS A 661 -48.51 -28.36 -39.97
CA LYS A 661 -48.88 -29.07 -41.22
C LYS A 661 -47.77 -29.87 -41.90
N ASN A 662 -46.50 -29.72 -41.49
CA ASN A 662 -45.34 -30.25 -42.22
C ASN A 662 -44.37 -31.11 -41.37
N GLU A 663 -44.73 -31.52 -40.15
CA GLU A 663 -43.83 -32.15 -39.17
C GLU A 663 -43.09 -33.39 -39.74
N ALA A 664 -43.79 -34.34 -40.37
CA ALA A 664 -43.18 -35.53 -40.99
C ALA A 664 -42.17 -35.24 -42.14
N LYS A 665 -42.22 -34.05 -42.77
CA LYS A 665 -41.21 -33.64 -43.76
C LYS A 665 -39.99 -32.98 -43.10
N LEU A 666 -40.15 -32.39 -41.91
CA LEU A 666 -39.07 -31.85 -41.11
C LEU A 666 -38.17 -32.99 -40.58
N GLU A 667 -38.77 -33.99 -39.95
CA GLU A 667 -38.11 -35.20 -39.41
C GLU A 667 -37.20 -35.87 -40.45
N SER A 668 -37.73 -36.13 -41.66
CA SER A 668 -36.96 -36.81 -42.72
C SER A 668 -35.72 -36.03 -43.17
N VAL A 669 -35.75 -34.69 -43.21
CA VAL A 669 -34.55 -33.88 -43.52
C VAL A 669 -33.60 -33.82 -42.32
N LEU A 670 -34.11 -33.60 -41.11
CA LEU A 670 -33.29 -33.57 -39.89
C LEU A 670 -32.62 -34.92 -39.59
N SER A 671 -33.19 -36.04 -40.06
CA SER A 671 -32.54 -37.36 -40.01
C SER A 671 -31.21 -37.40 -40.78
N GLY A 672 -31.14 -36.71 -41.92
CA GLY A 672 -29.95 -36.64 -42.78
C GLY A 672 -28.87 -35.65 -42.31
N LEU A 673 -29.23 -34.63 -41.52
CA LEU A 673 -28.31 -33.60 -41.03
C LEU A 673 -27.47 -34.10 -39.83
N GLN A 674 -26.49 -34.96 -40.11
CA GLN A 674 -25.55 -35.49 -39.12
C GLN A 674 -24.50 -34.45 -38.71
N HIS A 675 -23.77 -34.68 -37.61
CA HIS A 675 -22.70 -33.80 -37.12
C HIS A 675 -23.11 -32.35 -36.74
N LEU A 676 -24.41 -32.12 -36.50
CA LEU A 676 -24.91 -30.90 -35.88
C LEU A 676 -24.71 -30.87 -34.35
N THR A 677 -24.60 -29.67 -33.81
CA THR A 677 -24.41 -29.29 -32.40
C THR A 677 -25.32 -28.11 -32.08
N PRO A 678 -25.69 -27.85 -30.81
CA PRO A 678 -26.54 -26.70 -30.45
C PRO A 678 -25.99 -25.34 -30.92
N GLY A 679 -24.66 -25.21 -31.00
CA GLY A 679 -24.00 -24.01 -31.53
C GLY A 679 -24.37 -23.68 -32.98
N ASP A 680 -24.61 -24.68 -33.83
CA ASP A 680 -24.96 -24.44 -35.25
C ASP A 680 -26.37 -23.84 -35.38
N PHE A 681 -27.32 -24.34 -34.57
CA PHE A 681 -28.69 -23.83 -34.51
C PHE A 681 -28.70 -22.36 -34.10
N GLU A 682 -27.92 -22.00 -33.07
CA GLU A 682 -27.77 -20.61 -32.62
C GLU A 682 -26.99 -19.73 -33.63
N VAL A 683 -26.05 -20.28 -34.41
CA VAL A 683 -25.39 -19.57 -35.53
C VAL A 683 -26.40 -19.23 -36.62
N VAL A 684 -27.18 -20.22 -37.09
CA VAL A 684 -28.23 -20.03 -38.12
C VAL A 684 -29.31 -19.05 -37.61
N ARG A 685 -29.73 -19.19 -36.36
CA ARG A 685 -30.66 -18.26 -35.69
C ARG A 685 -30.16 -16.81 -35.70
N ARG A 686 -28.86 -16.60 -35.50
CA ARG A 686 -28.23 -15.27 -35.57
C ARG A 686 -28.13 -14.74 -36.99
N LYS A 687 -27.75 -15.57 -37.99
CA LYS A 687 -27.76 -15.15 -39.41
C LYS A 687 -29.12 -14.56 -39.80
N ILE A 688 -30.19 -15.25 -39.43
CA ILE A 688 -31.57 -14.88 -39.75
C ILE A 688 -32.02 -13.58 -39.06
N GLN A 689 -31.46 -13.21 -37.91
CA GLN A 689 -31.72 -11.90 -37.29
C GLN A 689 -31.18 -10.70 -38.11
N PHE A 690 -30.33 -10.95 -39.10
CA PHE A 690 -29.82 -9.96 -40.05
C PHE A 690 -30.41 -10.09 -41.46
N GLN A 691 -31.34 -11.02 -41.69
CA GLN A 691 -32.06 -11.15 -42.96
C GLN A 691 -33.27 -10.20 -43.02
N ILE A 692 -33.57 -9.70 -44.22
CA ILE A 692 -34.69 -8.77 -44.46
C ILE A 692 -36.02 -9.54 -44.66
N GLU A 693 -35.94 -10.77 -45.17
CA GLU A 693 -37.09 -11.62 -45.45
C GLU A 693 -37.45 -12.48 -44.23
N ALA A 694 -38.73 -12.84 -44.10
CA ALA A 694 -39.19 -13.71 -43.02
C ALA A 694 -38.66 -15.15 -43.24
N PRO A 695 -38.04 -15.79 -42.23
CA PRO A 695 -37.48 -17.12 -42.38
C PRO A 695 -38.57 -18.16 -42.66
N THR A 696 -38.22 -19.18 -43.44
CA THR A 696 -39.08 -20.33 -43.73
C THR A 696 -38.45 -21.59 -43.14
N GLN A 697 -39.24 -22.66 -42.95
CA GLN A 697 -38.69 -23.97 -42.56
C GLN A 697 -37.64 -24.48 -43.56
N PHE A 698 -37.79 -24.15 -44.85
CA PHE A 698 -36.89 -24.62 -45.90
C PHE A 698 -35.54 -23.89 -45.87
N SER A 699 -35.54 -22.54 -45.86
CA SER A 699 -34.30 -21.75 -45.80
C SER A 699 -33.51 -21.99 -44.50
N LEU A 700 -34.18 -22.32 -43.39
CA LEU A 700 -33.54 -22.77 -42.16
C LEU A 700 -32.79 -24.10 -42.32
N LEU A 701 -33.37 -25.08 -43.02
CA LEU A 701 -32.74 -26.38 -43.25
C LEU A 701 -31.57 -26.26 -44.23
N GLU A 702 -31.67 -25.41 -45.26
CA GLU A 702 -30.56 -25.13 -46.18
C GLU A 702 -29.37 -24.46 -45.46
N GLU A 703 -29.61 -23.50 -44.57
CA GLU A 703 -28.57 -22.87 -43.74
C GLU A 703 -27.93 -23.86 -42.74
N LEU A 704 -28.72 -24.75 -42.11
CA LEU A 704 -28.18 -25.84 -41.28
C LEU A 704 -27.35 -26.84 -42.09
N GLU A 705 -27.76 -27.18 -43.31
CA GLU A 705 -26.96 -28.03 -44.19
C GLU A 705 -25.68 -27.33 -44.66
N ALA A 706 -25.72 -26.02 -44.91
CA ALA A 706 -24.53 -25.23 -45.22
C ALA A 706 -23.51 -25.25 -44.08
N GLU A 707 -23.93 -25.01 -42.82
CA GLU A 707 -23.07 -25.13 -41.65
C GLU A 707 -22.53 -26.56 -41.46
N MET A 708 -23.34 -27.59 -41.67
CA MET A 708 -22.88 -28.98 -41.66
C MET A 708 -21.78 -29.23 -42.70
N ARG A 709 -21.97 -28.76 -43.94
CA ARG A 709 -21.03 -28.94 -45.06
C ARG A 709 -19.71 -28.19 -44.88
N LEU A 710 -19.68 -27.11 -44.07
CA LEU A 710 -18.46 -26.37 -43.75
C LEU A 710 -17.55 -27.10 -42.74
N LYS A 711 -18.07 -28.07 -41.99
CA LYS A 711 -17.27 -28.80 -40.98
C LYS A 711 -16.29 -29.77 -41.65
N PRO A 712 -15.03 -29.85 -41.17
CA PRO A 712 -14.07 -30.84 -41.67
C PRO A 712 -14.46 -32.25 -41.20
N VAL A 713 -15.25 -32.95 -42.02
CA VAL A 713 -15.56 -34.37 -41.80
C VAL A 713 -14.25 -35.17 -41.76
N CYS A 714 -14.05 -35.90 -40.67
CA CYS A 714 -12.81 -36.63 -40.41
C CYS A 714 -12.50 -37.62 -41.55
N GLY A 715 -11.29 -37.54 -42.12
CA GLY A 715 -10.76 -38.52 -43.08
C GLY A 715 -10.54 -38.02 -44.52
N LYS A 716 -11.24 -36.99 -45.02
CA LYS A 716 -10.99 -36.47 -46.38
C LYS A 716 -9.85 -35.44 -46.39
N ARG A 717 -8.61 -35.93 -46.53
CA ARG A 717 -7.47 -35.13 -46.98
C ARG A 717 -7.85 -34.43 -48.29
N LYS A 718 -7.76 -33.10 -48.35
CA LYS A 718 -7.65 -32.40 -49.64
C LYS A 718 -6.33 -32.85 -50.27
N VAL A 719 -6.39 -33.48 -51.43
CA VAL A 719 -5.20 -33.67 -52.27
C VAL A 719 -4.81 -32.29 -52.79
N GLY A 720 -3.62 -31.83 -52.42
CA GLY A 720 -3.08 -30.58 -52.93
C GLY A 720 -2.59 -30.74 -54.37
N PHE A 721 -2.74 -29.67 -55.14
CA PHE A 721 -1.86 -29.34 -56.26
C PHE A 721 -0.85 -28.30 -55.76
#